data_AF-J3BX24-F1
#
_entry.id   AF-J3BX24-F1
#
_cell.length_a   1.000
_cell.length_b   1.000
_cell.length_c   1.000
_cell.angle_alpha   90.00
_cell.angle_beta   90.00
_cell.angle_gamma   90.00
#
_symmetry.space_group_name_H-M   'P 1'
#
loop_
_entity.id
_entity.type
_entity.pdbx_description
1 polymer ?
#
loop_
_entity_poly.entity_id
_entity_poly.type
_entity_poly.pdbx_seq_one_letter_code
_entity_poly.pdbx_strand_id
1 'polypeptide(L)'
;MKSNMCSSVSKIFQVNLKLLFCVLLFSAVKTFAQSPELTVKGDEAEKVRMSQLIVNVKVVGNIAYTTAEMHFFNSGSRQMEAELIFPLPENVSVSRYAIDINGKIREAVPVNKNKGKQVFEAVEHRRVDPGLLEKVDGNNFRTRIYPLMPNGERIVIIGYEEELSASDKNNLAYQLVSRYPKKLDKFEINVSVLGASSSPSVAENSGETIAFTNWNQSFQTSLKKENYQPSEKLLFKIPIQQNIPSVVMQNTGGQHYFYGNIFIEGNEIAKKPSASIGLIWDNSLSCQTRDLKKELDLLDAYFQKIKNTKVTLYFLNYTFEKQKEYVISNGNWAELKSVLQNAKYDGGTRFSQINFIGHDEYLFFSDGLSSLSENLLPKTKKPVYTITSSVSADFAFLNFSSMQTGGNFINLNQLNVENALDKLVNNNLKFLGIKENFTVTDLFPLEGTSVSGSFSFSGVSLNPKNEITLLFGYDNEAVLERKITLDASTQSTTDVNIEKLWAQKKIARLDLQYAKNAEEIELLGKKYGIITKNTSLIVLEDIRDYIMYDIIPPAELRAEFDRIKKQEHDSNLAQQKNNWENIDSYFAGLNSWWKKDIKYVTPKVLPKHKGKKSAERIRGNSDAVMTVGEPVGRGTASVVVEENSISQNAPSTVDNARLIASAKAKADAEAMEVDKKPDELQEVVVMGYASMKKSDLTGAVQSVSAESISKNTDISQALAGKVAGVQVEQAPNNNITIRGNTTITDANKPLIIVDGEIYEGKLEDLNKDDIASMNVLKDASSTAIYGSRASNGVITITTKNGDANTIQNENKIWNPDRLYLKALASAPKEKQYDLYFELRKSQERNPSFYFDVAHFFYNQGDVKKALQVISNIADLGLENHQLYKTLTYTLRQWQDFDDALFTAKQIAKWRAHEPQSLRDYALAFEDAGKYQKAFDQLVKALEVNYYGEMSGQYEGVEDIILMDINRLMTEHTGLDPGKLDKKYLQKMPVDIRVIMNWNLMDVDLDLHIIEPTGEECYYSHTTTEAGAKFSKDFTQGYGPEQYLIRNAVKGKYLIKTNYFGERELTENGPATVMVEIYTTKAGKTTKVLKTIQLGKIKENEVLAEIVW
;
A
#
# COMPACT_ATOMS: atom_id res chain seq x y z
N MET A 1 29.89 42.37 -69.23
CA MET A 1 30.93 42.42 -68.20
C MET A 1 30.30 42.08 -66.86
N LYS A 2 30.62 41.03 -66.10
CA LYS A 2 31.16 39.66 -66.27
C LYS A 2 31.15 39.13 -64.81
N SER A 3 30.58 38.00 -64.39
CA SER A 3 29.85 36.91 -65.05
C SER A 3 29.22 35.99 -63.98
N ASN A 4 27.99 35.51 -64.25
CA ASN A 4 27.43 34.15 -64.06
C ASN A 4 27.29 33.58 -62.62
N MET A 5 26.26 32.83 -62.22
CA MET A 5 25.16 32.12 -62.91
C MET A 5 24.13 31.65 -61.85
N CYS A 6 23.00 31.08 -62.33
CA CYS A 6 21.96 30.28 -61.64
C CYS A 6 20.68 31.00 -61.14
N SER A 7 19.61 30.92 -61.94
CA SER A 7 18.26 30.67 -61.41
C SER A 7 17.39 29.96 -62.47
N SER A 8 16.93 28.76 -62.13
CA SER A 8 15.87 28.02 -62.82
C SER A 8 15.52 26.82 -61.94
N VAL A 9 14.52 26.95 -61.06
CA VAL A 9 13.49 25.96 -60.69
C VAL A 9 12.55 26.66 -59.69
N SER A 10 11.42 27.22 -60.17
CA SER A 10 10.38 27.89 -59.36
C SER A 10 9.00 27.26 -59.57
N LYS A 11 8.91 25.93 -59.52
CA LYS A 11 7.61 25.21 -59.55
C LYS A 11 7.49 23.99 -58.64
N ILE A 12 8.46 23.74 -57.75
CA ILE A 12 8.42 22.62 -56.78
C ILE A 12 8.12 23.09 -55.34
N PHE A 13 8.08 24.41 -55.08
CA PHE A 13 8.01 24.95 -53.71
C PHE A 13 6.62 25.30 -53.17
N GLN A 14 5.54 25.09 -53.93
CA GLN A 14 4.18 25.45 -53.50
C GLN A 14 3.21 24.27 -53.25
N VAL A 15 3.68 23.02 -53.40
CA VAL A 15 2.83 21.83 -53.12
C VAL A 15 3.29 21.04 -51.88
N ASN A 16 4.49 21.29 -51.35
CA ASN A 16 5.02 20.59 -50.17
C ASN A 16 4.93 21.36 -48.83
N LEU A 17 4.23 22.51 -48.78
CA LEU A 17 4.05 23.26 -47.53
C LEU A 17 2.69 23.00 -46.83
N LYS A 18 1.80 22.20 -47.44
CA LYS A 18 0.53 21.77 -46.84
C LYS A 18 0.49 20.30 -46.40
N LEU A 19 1.54 19.52 -46.66
CA LEU A 19 1.62 18.11 -46.27
C LEU A 19 2.61 17.83 -45.11
N LEU A 20 3.44 18.80 -44.73
CA LEU A 20 4.36 18.72 -43.58
C LEU A 20 3.78 19.31 -42.27
N PHE A 21 2.48 19.65 -42.27
CA PHE A 21 1.76 20.14 -41.09
C PHE A 21 0.79 19.10 -40.49
N CYS A 22 0.75 17.88 -41.04
CA CYS A 22 -0.20 16.83 -40.62
C CYS A 22 0.45 15.53 -40.09
N VAL A 23 1.76 15.49 -39.79
CA VAL A 23 2.44 14.28 -39.25
C VAL A 23 3.18 14.53 -37.92
N LEU A 24 2.97 15.67 -37.27
CA LEU A 24 3.54 15.98 -35.93
C LEU A 24 2.44 16.19 -34.87
N LEU A 25 1.44 15.31 -34.84
CA LEU A 25 0.30 15.42 -33.93
C LEU A 25 -0.17 14.06 -33.39
N PHE A 26 0.73 13.15 -33.01
CA PHE A 26 0.37 12.01 -32.15
C PHE A 26 1.51 11.60 -31.22
N SER A 27 2.02 12.57 -30.46
CA SER A 27 2.56 12.27 -29.13
C SER A 27 1.50 12.72 -28.15
N ALA A 28 0.56 11.83 -27.84
CA ALA A 28 -0.38 12.05 -26.75
C ALA A 28 0.43 12.12 -25.45
N VAL A 29 0.84 13.33 -25.08
CA VAL A 29 1.19 13.66 -23.71
C VAL A 29 -0.08 13.35 -22.92
N LYS A 30 -0.13 12.18 -22.26
CA LYS A 30 -1.08 11.92 -21.19
C LYS A 30 -0.73 12.92 -20.09
N THR A 31 -1.28 14.12 -20.18
CA THR A 31 -1.43 14.98 -19.02
C THR A 31 -2.28 14.17 -18.05
N PHE A 32 -1.69 13.80 -16.90
CA PHE A 32 -2.43 13.22 -15.78
C PHE A 32 -3.43 14.28 -15.31
N ALA A 33 -4.59 14.30 -15.95
CA ALA A 33 -5.71 15.12 -15.57
C ALA A 33 -6.51 14.34 -14.52
N GLN A 34 -6.65 14.95 -13.34
CA GLN A 34 -7.52 14.56 -12.24
C GLN A 34 -8.85 13.95 -12.72
N SER A 35 -8.92 12.64 -12.87
CA SER A 35 -10.12 11.91 -13.29
C SER A 35 -10.33 10.76 -12.30
N PRO A 36 -11.58 10.43 -11.94
CA PRO A 36 -11.86 9.22 -11.19
C PRO A 36 -11.31 7.98 -11.90
N GLU A 37 -10.61 7.14 -11.14
CA GLU A 37 -10.06 5.87 -11.59
C GLU A 37 -10.85 4.73 -10.95
N LEU A 38 -11.34 3.82 -11.78
CA LEU A 38 -12.05 2.61 -11.36
C LEU A 38 -11.18 1.40 -11.69
N THR A 39 -10.67 0.75 -10.66
CA THR A 39 -9.86 -0.47 -10.76
C THR A 39 -10.72 -1.66 -10.38
N VAL A 40 -10.70 -2.75 -11.15
CA VAL A 40 -11.52 -3.95 -10.90
C VAL A 40 -10.60 -5.16 -10.91
N LYS A 41 -10.73 -6.04 -9.91
CA LYS A 41 -9.86 -7.22 -9.79
C LYS A 41 -10.44 -8.45 -10.50
N GLY A 42 -9.58 -9.19 -11.21
CA GLY A 42 -9.83 -10.52 -11.78
C GLY A 42 -10.26 -10.58 -13.26
N ASP A 43 -10.24 -11.80 -13.85
CA ASP A 43 -10.57 -12.13 -15.26
C ASP A 43 -11.83 -11.54 -15.92
N GLU A 44 -12.86 -11.12 -15.16
CA GLU A 44 -14.07 -10.45 -15.69
C GLU A 44 -14.07 -8.93 -15.44
N ALA A 45 -12.92 -8.32 -15.12
CA ALA A 45 -12.80 -6.89 -14.77
C ALA A 45 -13.47 -5.93 -15.77
N GLU A 46 -13.37 -6.19 -17.07
CA GLU A 46 -13.98 -5.37 -18.13
C GLU A 46 -15.52 -5.39 -18.11
N LYS A 47 -16.13 -6.37 -17.43
CA LYS A 47 -17.59 -6.51 -17.30
C LYS A 47 -18.18 -5.64 -16.19
N VAL A 48 -17.34 -5.05 -15.34
CA VAL A 48 -17.71 -4.08 -14.32
C VAL A 48 -17.48 -2.68 -14.86
N ARG A 49 -18.50 -1.82 -14.78
CA ARG A 49 -18.40 -0.42 -15.22
C ARG A 49 -19.30 0.49 -14.40
N MET A 50 -18.97 1.77 -14.38
CA MET A 50 -19.93 2.79 -13.96
C MET A 50 -20.96 2.97 -15.07
N SER A 51 -22.23 2.65 -14.80
CA SER A 51 -23.34 2.74 -15.75
C SER A 51 -23.97 4.14 -15.76
N GLN A 52 -24.08 4.78 -14.59
CA GLN A 52 -24.73 6.08 -14.45
C GLN A 52 -23.92 7.03 -13.56
N LEU A 53 -23.97 8.33 -13.89
CA LEU A 53 -23.43 9.42 -13.07
C LEU A 53 -24.45 10.55 -13.02
N ILE A 54 -24.92 10.87 -11.81
CA ILE A 54 -25.88 11.94 -11.56
C ILE A 54 -25.22 12.93 -10.59
N VAL A 55 -25.01 14.16 -11.03
CA VAL A 55 -24.35 15.21 -10.25
C VAL A 55 -25.34 16.32 -9.92
N ASN A 56 -25.49 16.63 -8.65
CA ASN A 56 -26.30 17.73 -8.16
C ASN A 56 -25.40 18.79 -7.50
N VAL A 57 -25.45 20.02 -7.98
CA VAL A 57 -24.67 21.16 -7.51
C VAL A 57 -25.60 22.24 -6.99
N LYS A 58 -25.43 22.63 -5.73
CA LYS A 58 -26.13 23.77 -5.13
C LYS A 58 -25.10 24.81 -4.68
N VAL A 59 -25.16 26.01 -5.25
CA VAL A 59 -24.29 27.13 -4.88
C VAL A 59 -25.08 28.13 -4.05
N VAL A 60 -24.55 28.50 -2.90
CA VAL A 60 -25.10 29.53 -2.01
C VAL A 60 -23.98 30.50 -1.63
N GLY A 61 -24.10 31.76 -2.06
CA GLY A 61 -23.01 32.72 -1.93
C GLY A 61 -21.78 32.25 -2.75
N ASN A 62 -20.67 32.02 -2.09
CA ASN A 62 -19.42 31.52 -2.67
C ASN A 62 -19.10 30.06 -2.28
N ILE A 63 -20.09 29.30 -1.80
CA ILE A 63 -19.91 27.89 -1.42
C ILE A 63 -20.73 27.02 -2.37
N ALA A 64 -20.11 25.98 -2.93
CA ALA A 64 -20.74 24.97 -3.76
C ALA A 64 -20.84 23.63 -3.02
N TYR A 65 -22.05 23.09 -2.96
CA TYR A 65 -22.35 21.74 -2.48
C TYR A 65 -22.53 20.83 -3.67
N THR A 66 -21.68 19.82 -3.80
CA THR A 66 -21.75 18.85 -4.90
C THR A 66 -22.07 17.49 -4.34
N THR A 67 -23.06 16.80 -4.92
CA THR A 67 -23.33 15.38 -4.66
C THR A 67 -23.26 14.62 -5.96
N ALA A 68 -22.42 13.59 -6.03
CA ALA A 68 -22.28 12.68 -7.14
C ALA A 68 -22.85 11.31 -6.73
N GLU A 69 -23.86 10.85 -7.45
CA GLU A 69 -24.46 9.53 -7.35
C GLU A 69 -23.97 8.69 -8.53
N MET A 70 -23.32 7.58 -8.22
CA MET A 70 -22.62 6.72 -9.17
C MET A 70 -23.19 5.31 -9.09
N HIS A 71 -23.60 4.77 -10.23
CA HIS A 71 -24.12 3.41 -10.34
C HIS A 71 -23.05 2.51 -10.97
N PHE A 72 -22.71 1.42 -10.28
CA PHE A 72 -21.74 0.42 -10.73
C PHE A 72 -22.46 -0.87 -11.04
N PHE A 73 -22.35 -1.32 -12.29
CA PHE A 73 -23.02 -2.52 -12.77
C PHE A 73 -22.00 -3.60 -13.11
N ASN A 74 -22.25 -4.82 -12.65
CA ASN A 74 -21.46 -6.01 -12.98
C ASN A 74 -22.24 -6.90 -13.96
N SER A 75 -21.87 -6.85 -15.24
CA SER A 75 -22.42 -7.73 -16.29
C SER A 75 -21.80 -9.13 -16.32
N GLY A 76 -20.94 -9.44 -15.34
CA GLY A 76 -20.27 -10.72 -15.17
C GLY A 76 -21.16 -11.80 -14.58
N SER A 77 -20.59 -13.01 -14.58
CA SER A 77 -21.22 -14.22 -14.03
C SER A 77 -20.80 -14.50 -12.59
N ARG A 78 -19.78 -13.79 -12.10
CA ARG A 78 -19.20 -13.94 -10.76
C ARG A 78 -19.26 -12.64 -9.98
N GLN A 79 -19.18 -12.77 -8.66
CA GLN A 79 -19.04 -11.65 -7.75
C GLN A 79 -17.68 -10.97 -7.99
N MET A 80 -17.67 -9.64 -7.98
CA MET A 80 -16.48 -8.83 -8.28
C MET A 80 -16.22 -7.81 -7.17
N GLU A 81 -15.00 -7.29 -7.14
CA GLU A 81 -14.57 -6.15 -6.32
C GLU A 81 -14.12 -5.03 -7.25
N ALA A 82 -14.53 -3.79 -6.96
CA ALA A 82 -14.00 -2.61 -7.61
C ALA A 82 -13.47 -1.60 -6.58
N GLU A 83 -12.42 -0.89 -6.91
CA GLU A 83 -11.87 0.22 -6.15
C GLU A 83 -12.06 1.51 -6.95
N LEU A 84 -12.69 2.52 -6.34
CA LEU A 84 -12.84 3.85 -6.91
C LEU A 84 -11.91 4.82 -6.19
N ILE A 85 -10.98 5.41 -6.94
CA ILE A 85 -10.14 6.52 -6.47
C ILE A 85 -10.56 7.79 -7.21
N PHE A 86 -10.84 8.87 -6.49
CA PHE A 86 -11.21 10.14 -7.11
C PHE A 86 -10.49 11.34 -6.46
N PRO A 87 -9.93 12.25 -7.28
CA PRO A 87 -9.32 13.48 -6.81
C PRO A 87 -10.38 14.55 -6.50
N LEU A 88 -10.17 15.31 -5.42
CA LEU A 88 -10.88 16.56 -5.16
C LEU A 88 -9.91 17.76 -5.18
N PRO A 89 -10.36 18.98 -5.51
CA PRO A 89 -9.53 20.19 -5.42
C PRO A 89 -8.96 20.39 -4.02
N GLU A 90 -7.84 21.11 -3.88
CA GLU A 90 -7.28 21.39 -2.56
C GLU A 90 -8.27 22.10 -1.64
N ASN A 91 -8.19 21.81 -0.34
CA ASN A 91 -9.09 22.34 0.70
C ASN A 91 -10.55 21.89 0.58
N VAL A 92 -10.88 20.98 -0.35
CA VAL A 92 -12.18 20.30 -0.44
C VAL A 92 -12.05 18.94 0.25
N SER A 93 -12.98 18.63 1.16
CA SER A 93 -13.07 17.30 1.77
C SER A 93 -14.44 16.69 1.53
N VAL A 94 -14.48 15.35 1.48
CA VAL A 94 -15.75 14.63 1.42
C VAL A 94 -16.50 14.86 2.73
N SER A 95 -17.75 15.27 2.57
CA SER A 95 -18.66 15.63 3.65
C SER A 95 -19.86 14.66 3.74
N ARG A 96 -20.06 13.80 2.74
CA ARG A 96 -21.11 12.77 2.73
C ARG A 96 -20.64 11.52 1.97
N TYR A 97 -20.94 10.36 2.52
CA TYR A 97 -20.75 9.06 1.86
C TYR A 97 -21.96 8.18 2.18
N ALA A 98 -22.54 7.55 1.17
CA ALA A 98 -23.62 6.59 1.35
C ALA A 98 -23.54 5.50 0.27
N ILE A 99 -24.00 4.31 0.61
CA ILE A 99 -24.06 3.16 -0.30
C ILE A 99 -25.43 2.51 -0.21
N ASP A 100 -25.88 1.82 -1.26
CA ASP A 100 -27.07 0.98 -1.18
C ASP A 100 -26.79 -0.29 -0.37
N ILE A 101 -27.63 -0.54 0.64
CA ILE A 101 -27.64 -1.76 1.43
C ILE A 101 -29.07 -2.31 1.39
N ASN A 102 -29.24 -3.53 0.87
CA ASN A 102 -30.55 -4.19 0.76
C ASN A 102 -31.62 -3.32 0.07
N GLY A 103 -31.22 -2.59 -0.98
CA GLY A 103 -32.10 -1.72 -1.78
C GLY A 103 -32.45 -0.37 -1.13
N LYS A 104 -31.81 0.00 -0.01
CA LYS A 104 -31.96 1.31 0.64
C LYS A 104 -30.61 2.02 0.72
N ILE A 105 -30.59 3.33 0.44
CA ILE A 105 -29.39 4.14 0.64
C ILE A 105 -29.14 4.31 2.14
N ARG A 106 -27.97 3.89 2.60
CA ARG A 106 -27.54 4.01 3.99
C ARG A 106 -26.38 5.00 4.10
N GLU A 107 -26.56 5.98 4.98
CA GLU A 107 -25.54 6.99 5.28
C GLU A 107 -24.38 6.36 6.08
N ALA A 108 -23.17 6.74 5.71
CA ALA A 108 -21.97 6.34 6.42
C ALA A 108 -21.80 7.11 7.72
N VAL A 109 -21.11 6.48 8.66
CA VAL A 109 -20.76 7.08 9.94
C VAL A 109 -19.25 7.24 10.06
N PRO A 110 -18.77 8.30 10.71
CA PRO A 110 -17.34 8.53 10.84
C PRO A 110 -16.74 7.65 11.94
N VAL A 111 -15.59 7.07 11.63
CA VAL A 111 -14.80 6.21 12.51
C VAL A 111 -13.33 6.60 12.47
N ASN A 112 -12.55 6.14 13.45
CA ASN A 112 -11.09 6.24 13.34
C ASN A 112 -10.64 5.42 12.11
N LYS A 113 -9.70 5.93 11.31
CA LYS A 113 -9.26 5.33 10.05
C LYS A 113 -8.79 3.88 10.23
N ASN A 114 -7.89 3.64 11.17
CA ASN A 114 -7.35 2.30 11.43
C ASN A 114 -8.44 1.34 11.91
N LYS A 115 -9.33 1.82 12.80
CA LYS A 115 -10.49 1.06 13.25
C LYS A 115 -11.45 0.76 12.10
N GLY A 116 -11.70 1.72 11.22
CA GLY A 116 -12.56 1.55 10.05
C GLY A 116 -12.02 0.49 9.10
N LYS A 117 -10.72 0.53 8.79
CA LYS A 117 -10.04 -0.48 7.99
C LYS A 117 -10.09 -1.86 8.64
N GLN A 118 -9.80 -1.95 9.94
CA GLN A 118 -9.89 -3.20 10.70
C GLN A 118 -11.29 -3.83 10.62
N VAL A 119 -12.33 -3.02 10.84
CA VAL A 119 -13.71 -3.48 10.80
C VAL A 119 -14.12 -3.87 9.39
N PHE A 120 -13.73 -3.07 8.39
CA PHE A 120 -14.00 -3.39 6.99
C PHE A 120 -13.40 -4.74 6.58
N GLU A 121 -12.10 -4.96 6.87
CA GLU A 121 -11.40 -6.21 6.58
C GLU A 121 -12.08 -7.42 7.27
N ALA A 122 -12.41 -7.29 8.56
CA ALA A 122 -13.07 -8.36 9.31
C ALA A 122 -14.47 -8.69 8.78
N VAL A 123 -15.25 -7.67 8.41
CA VAL A 123 -16.62 -7.84 7.89
C VAL A 123 -16.60 -8.39 6.45
N GLU A 124 -15.64 -7.98 5.63
CA GLU A 124 -15.45 -8.46 4.25
C GLU A 124 -15.24 -9.99 4.20
N HIS A 125 -14.46 -10.54 5.13
CA HIS A 125 -14.23 -11.99 5.22
C HIS A 125 -15.52 -12.81 5.44
N ARG A 126 -16.59 -12.19 5.95
CA ARG A 126 -17.91 -12.83 6.12
C ARG A 126 -18.82 -12.72 4.90
N ARG A 127 -18.34 -12.13 3.79
CA ARG A 127 -19.10 -11.87 2.57
C ARG A 127 -20.33 -10.98 2.81
N VAL A 128 -20.18 -10.03 3.72
CA VAL A 128 -21.15 -8.96 4.01
C VAL A 128 -20.83 -7.76 3.11
N ASP A 129 -21.76 -6.80 2.99
CA ASP A 129 -21.63 -5.60 2.13
C ASP A 129 -21.16 -4.34 2.91
N PRO A 130 -19.91 -4.21 3.37
CA PRO A 130 -19.45 -2.98 3.99
C PRO A 130 -19.05 -1.94 2.94
N GLY A 131 -19.20 -0.67 3.28
CA GLY A 131 -18.62 0.45 2.53
C GLY A 131 -17.57 1.16 3.39
N LEU A 132 -16.39 1.46 2.83
CA LEU A 132 -15.37 2.24 3.52
C LEU A 132 -14.82 3.29 2.55
N LEU A 133 -14.95 4.56 2.92
CA LEU A 133 -14.37 5.69 2.21
C LEU A 133 -13.28 6.33 3.08
N GLU A 134 -12.09 6.47 2.50
CA GLU A 134 -10.91 7.00 3.18
C GLU A 134 -10.20 8.05 2.32
N LYS A 135 -9.48 8.95 2.97
CA LYS A 135 -8.53 9.83 2.28
C LYS A 135 -7.23 9.06 2.04
N VAL A 136 -6.73 9.14 0.82
CA VAL A 136 -5.43 8.60 0.39
C VAL A 136 -4.52 9.74 -0.07
N ASP A 137 -3.37 9.42 -0.68
CA ASP A 137 -2.30 10.38 -0.96
C ASP A 137 -2.76 11.58 -1.80
N GLY A 138 -2.22 12.75 -1.49
CA GLY A 138 -2.71 14.03 -2.01
C GLY A 138 -4.11 14.36 -1.47
N ASN A 139 -4.96 14.95 -2.31
CA ASN A 139 -6.38 15.15 -2.01
C ASN A 139 -7.27 14.16 -2.78
N ASN A 140 -6.86 12.90 -2.76
CA ASN A 140 -7.60 11.80 -3.35
C ASN A 140 -8.38 11.05 -2.26
N PHE A 141 -9.52 10.49 -2.66
CA PHE A 141 -10.36 9.68 -1.79
C PHE A 141 -10.57 8.34 -2.45
N ARG A 142 -10.56 7.28 -1.64
CA ARG A 142 -10.67 5.90 -2.10
C ARG A 142 -11.85 5.24 -1.42
N THR A 143 -12.67 4.55 -2.19
CA THR A 143 -13.67 3.62 -1.66
C THR A 143 -13.58 2.28 -2.36
N ARG A 144 -13.73 1.20 -1.59
CA ARG A 144 -13.92 -0.14 -2.13
C ARG A 144 -15.42 -0.39 -2.31
N ILE A 145 -15.77 -0.98 -3.44
CA ILE A 145 -17.11 -1.33 -3.86
C ILE A 145 -17.16 -2.86 -3.87
N TYR A 146 -17.53 -3.42 -2.72
CA TYR A 146 -17.63 -4.84 -2.49
C TYR A 146 -18.90 -5.14 -1.69
N PRO A 147 -19.60 -6.25 -1.99
CA PRO A 147 -19.48 -7.08 -3.19
C PRO A 147 -20.30 -6.51 -4.36
N LEU A 148 -19.77 -6.61 -5.58
CA LEU A 148 -20.53 -6.39 -6.81
C LEU A 148 -21.07 -7.73 -7.32
N MET A 149 -22.33 -8.02 -6.98
CA MET A 149 -22.99 -9.28 -7.36
C MET A 149 -23.13 -9.44 -8.89
N PRO A 150 -23.10 -10.68 -9.42
CA PRO A 150 -23.36 -10.94 -10.84
C PRO A 150 -24.72 -10.37 -11.28
N ASN A 151 -24.74 -9.63 -12.39
CA ASN A 151 -25.92 -8.91 -12.88
C ASN A 151 -26.56 -7.96 -11.83
N GLY A 152 -25.78 -7.56 -10.83
CA GLY A 152 -26.16 -6.63 -9.78
C GLY A 152 -25.68 -5.22 -10.05
N GLU A 153 -26.35 -4.27 -9.42
CA GLU A 153 -25.94 -2.87 -9.35
C GLU A 153 -25.61 -2.50 -7.90
N ARG A 154 -24.61 -1.63 -7.73
CA ARG A 154 -24.31 -0.94 -6.47
C ARG A 154 -24.31 0.57 -6.71
N ILE A 155 -24.88 1.32 -5.78
CA ILE A 155 -25.00 2.78 -5.85
C ILE A 155 -24.10 3.37 -4.77
N VAL A 156 -23.22 4.27 -5.19
CA VAL A 156 -22.33 5.00 -4.30
C VAL A 156 -22.62 6.49 -4.42
N ILE A 157 -22.88 7.15 -3.29
CA ILE A 157 -23.14 8.59 -3.22
C ILE A 157 -21.99 9.25 -2.48
N ILE A 158 -21.41 10.29 -3.10
CA ILE A 158 -20.33 11.08 -2.53
C ILE A 158 -20.74 12.54 -2.57
N GLY A 159 -20.70 13.21 -1.43
CA GLY A 159 -20.96 14.65 -1.31
C GLY A 159 -19.77 15.41 -0.76
N TYR A 160 -19.50 16.59 -1.29
CA TYR A 160 -18.43 17.46 -0.84
C TYR A 160 -18.81 18.94 -0.95
N GLU A 161 -18.09 19.77 -0.21
CA GLU A 161 -18.28 21.21 -0.10
C GLU A 161 -17.03 21.93 -0.60
N GLU A 162 -17.19 22.86 -1.52
CA GLU A 162 -16.10 23.63 -2.12
C GLU A 162 -16.33 25.13 -1.94
N GLU A 163 -15.27 25.84 -1.57
CA GLU A 163 -15.25 27.29 -1.59
C GLU A 163 -14.79 27.78 -2.96
N LEU A 164 -15.63 28.60 -3.60
CA LEU A 164 -15.38 29.09 -4.94
C LEU A 164 -14.38 30.24 -4.92
N SER A 165 -13.39 30.16 -5.81
CA SER A 165 -12.40 31.22 -6.02
C SER A 165 -12.83 32.20 -7.10
N ALA A 166 -12.33 33.44 -7.06
CA ALA A 166 -12.58 34.42 -8.10
C ALA A 166 -11.96 33.97 -9.44
N SER A 167 -12.77 33.91 -10.50
CA SER A 167 -12.31 33.75 -11.88
C SER A 167 -11.75 35.05 -12.44
N ASP A 168 -12.37 36.17 -12.08
CA ASP A 168 -12.02 37.52 -12.49
C ASP A 168 -12.62 38.51 -11.47
N LYS A 169 -12.53 39.83 -11.73
CA LYS A 169 -13.04 40.87 -10.82
C LYS A 169 -14.56 40.79 -10.55
N ASN A 170 -15.32 40.06 -11.37
CA ASN A 170 -16.79 40.07 -11.36
C ASN A 170 -17.41 38.67 -11.18
N ASN A 171 -16.64 37.60 -11.28
CA ASN A 171 -17.16 36.24 -11.29
C ASN A 171 -16.38 35.31 -10.36
N LEU A 172 -17.08 34.43 -9.66
CA LEU A 172 -16.53 33.22 -9.07
C LEU A 172 -16.49 32.10 -10.11
N ALA A 173 -15.54 31.17 -9.96
CA ALA A 173 -15.42 29.99 -10.77
C ALA A 173 -15.79 28.74 -9.96
N TYR A 174 -16.72 27.94 -10.49
CA TYR A 174 -16.93 26.56 -10.05
C TYR A 174 -16.58 25.62 -11.20
N GLN A 175 -15.61 24.73 -10.95
CA GLN A 175 -15.15 23.76 -11.94
C GLN A 175 -15.69 22.37 -11.60
N LEU A 176 -16.65 21.88 -12.38
CA LEU A 176 -17.18 20.54 -12.19
C LEU A 176 -16.24 19.49 -12.82
N VAL A 177 -15.71 18.60 -11.99
CA VAL A 177 -14.92 17.44 -12.42
C VAL A 177 -15.88 16.30 -12.78
N SER A 178 -16.25 16.20 -14.07
CA SER A 178 -17.16 15.16 -14.58
C SER A 178 -16.52 14.16 -15.53
N ARG A 179 -15.23 14.32 -15.84
CA ARG A 179 -14.51 13.50 -16.81
C ARG A 179 -14.54 12.02 -16.43
N TYR A 180 -14.94 11.16 -17.37
CA TYR A 180 -14.89 9.71 -17.20
C TYR A 180 -14.41 9.04 -18.50
N PRO A 181 -13.43 8.11 -18.45
CA PRO A 181 -12.80 7.57 -19.66
C PRO A 181 -13.69 6.62 -20.48
N LYS A 182 -14.76 6.08 -19.91
CA LYS A 182 -15.71 5.17 -20.60
C LYS A 182 -17.05 5.87 -20.85
N LYS A 183 -17.91 5.31 -21.72
CA LYS A 183 -19.28 5.80 -21.94
C LYS A 183 -20.19 5.42 -20.78
N LEU A 184 -21.11 6.32 -20.43
CA LEU A 184 -22.16 6.14 -19.44
C LEU A 184 -23.51 5.93 -20.13
N ASP A 185 -24.33 5.04 -19.59
CA ASP A 185 -25.71 4.83 -20.07
C ASP A 185 -26.54 6.08 -19.82
N LYS A 186 -26.38 6.68 -18.63
CA LYS A 186 -27.04 7.91 -18.20
C LYS A 186 -26.05 8.87 -17.55
N PHE A 187 -26.04 10.12 -18.02
CA PHE A 187 -25.28 11.22 -17.44
C PHE A 187 -26.21 12.41 -17.19
N GLU A 188 -26.27 12.87 -15.94
CA GLU A 188 -27.13 13.97 -15.53
C GLU A 188 -26.38 14.97 -14.65
N ILE A 189 -26.50 16.27 -14.96
CA ILE A 189 -26.01 17.35 -14.12
C ILE A 189 -27.15 18.31 -13.83
N ASN A 190 -27.39 18.61 -12.55
CA ASN A 190 -28.32 19.63 -12.10
C ASN A 190 -27.54 20.69 -11.33
N VAL A 191 -27.65 21.96 -11.72
CA VAL A 191 -26.98 23.08 -11.04
C VAL A 191 -28.02 24.11 -10.61
N SER A 192 -27.98 24.52 -9.35
CA SER A 192 -28.80 25.58 -8.78
C SER A 192 -27.92 26.61 -8.08
N VAL A 193 -28.05 27.89 -8.43
CA VAL A 193 -27.28 28.99 -7.86
C VAL A 193 -28.22 29.97 -7.17
N LEU A 194 -28.09 30.11 -5.86
CA LEU A 194 -28.89 31.02 -5.04
C LEU A 194 -28.13 32.32 -4.79
N GLY A 195 -28.80 33.46 -4.98
CA GLY A 195 -28.26 34.78 -4.64
C GLY A 195 -27.22 35.35 -5.62
N ALA A 196 -27.10 34.80 -6.83
CA ALA A 196 -26.25 35.40 -7.87
C ALA A 196 -26.82 36.75 -8.34
N SER A 197 -25.93 37.70 -8.63
CA SER A 197 -26.32 39.07 -9.00
C SER A 197 -26.92 39.18 -10.41
N SER A 198 -26.56 38.24 -11.28
CA SER A 198 -27.08 38.07 -12.64
C SER A 198 -26.95 36.61 -13.07
N SER A 199 -27.46 36.27 -14.26
CA SER A 199 -27.45 34.88 -14.75
C SER A 199 -26.03 34.32 -14.80
N PRO A 200 -25.75 33.16 -14.19
CA PRO A 200 -24.50 32.44 -14.37
C PRO A 200 -24.26 32.10 -15.84
N SER A 201 -23.00 31.90 -16.20
CA SER A 201 -22.57 31.50 -17.55
C SER A 201 -21.59 30.34 -17.50
N VAL A 202 -21.39 29.65 -18.63
CA VAL A 202 -20.38 28.59 -18.77
C VAL A 202 -19.30 29.07 -19.73
N ALA A 203 -18.03 28.82 -19.43
CA ALA A 203 -16.92 29.30 -20.25
C ALA A 203 -16.92 28.70 -21.67
N GLU A 204 -16.58 29.50 -22.70
CA GLU A 204 -16.70 29.13 -24.12
C GLU A 204 -15.92 27.86 -24.54
N ASN A 205 -14.87 27.50 -23.80
CA ASN A 205 -14.03 26.32 -24.08
C ASN A 205 -14.63 24.99 -23.58
N SER A 206 -15.91 24.96 -23.24
CA SER A 206 -16.61 23.78 -22.69
C SER A 206 -17.51 23.06 -23.70
N GLY A 207 -17.44 23.43 -24.99
CA GLY A 207 -18.06 22.70 -26.10
C GLY A 207 -19.60 22.69 -26.14
N GLU A 208 -20.29 23.09 -25.07
CA GLU A 208 -21.74 23.01 -24.91
C GLU A 208 -22.37 24.35 -24.45
N THR A 209 -23.50 24.72 -25.06
CA THR A 209 -24.28 25.90 -24.64
C THR A 209 -25.28 25.52 -23.55
N ILE A 210 -24.94 25.79 -22.29
CA ILE A 210 -25.81 25.53 -21.13
C ILE A 210 -26.51 26.84 -20.73
N ALA A 211 -27.85 26.86 -20.79
CA ALA A 211 -28.66 28.01 -20.40
C ALA A 211 -29.20 27.87 -18.97
N PHE A 212 -29.20 28.97 -18.23
CA PHE A 212 -29.81 29.06 -16.90
C PHE A 212 -31.23 29.65 -16.99
N THR A 213 -32.15 29.08 -16.22
CA THR A 213 -33.50 29.57 -16.03
C THR A 213 -33.64 30.16 -14.64
N ASN A 214 -34.29 31.32 -14.50
CA ASN A 214 -34.52 31.94 -13.20
C ASN A 214 -35.83 31.43 -12.61
N TRP A 215 -35.78 30.84 -11.41
CA TRP A 215 -36.93 30.36 -10.68
C TRP A 215 -36.74 30.54 -9.18
N ASN A 216 -37.72 31.17 -8.50
CA ASN A 216 -37.72 31.39 -7.04
C ASN A 216 -36.40 31.96 -6.47
N GLN A 217 -35.90 33.07 -7.05
CA GLN A 217 -34.63 33.72 -6.63
C GLN A 217 -33.37 32.83 -6.80
N SER A 218 -33.48 31.75 -7.58
CA SER A 218 -32.37 30.86 -7.91
C SER A 218 -32.25 30.70 -9.43
N PHE A 219 -31.02 30.61 -9.93
CA PHE A 219 -30.75 30.26 -11.32
C PHE A 219 -30.50 28.75 -11.41
N GLN A 220 -31.24 28.06 -12.26
CA GLN A 220 -31.20 26.61 -12.38
C GLN A 220 -30.93 26.15 -13.82
N THR A 221 -30.20 25.04 -13.96
CA THR A 221 -29.98 24.36 -15.24
C THR A 221 -29.88 22.85 -15.05
N SER A 222 -30.23 22.08 -16.08
CA SER A 222 -30.15 20.63 -16.10
C SER A 222 -29.63 20.15 -17.46
N LEU A 223 -28.62 19.30 -17.44
CA LEU A 223 -28.05 18.63 -18.60
C LEU A 223 -28.28 17.13 -18.45
N LYS A 224 -28.98 16.51 -19.42
CA LYS A 224 -29.20 15.06 -19.46
C LYS A 224 -28.70 14.49 -20.78
N LYS A 225 -27.88 13.45 -20.72
CA LYS A 225 -27.32 12.75 -21.87
C LYS A 225 -27.41 11.25 -21.65
N GLU A 226 -27.57 10.52 -22.75
CA GLU A 226 -27.56 9.06 -22.78
C GLU A 226 -26.38 8.58 -23.63
N ASN A 227 -25.79 7.43 -23.29
CA ASN A 227 -24.68 6.83 -24.03
C ASN A 227 -23.50 7.80 -24.29
N TYR A 228 -23.22 8.66 -23.32
CA TYR A 228 -22.29 9.78 -23.43
C TYR A 228 -20.97 9.50 -22.72
N GLN A 229 -19.86 9.95 -23.29
CA GLN A 229 -18.54 9.89 -22.68
C GLN A 229 -18.17 11.30 -22.21
N PRO A 230 -18.16 11.59 -20.90
CA PRO A 230 -17.77 12.89 -20.38
C PRO A 230 -16.29 13.17 -20.64
N SER A 231 -16.01 14.04 -21.60
CA SER A 231 -14.64 14.36 -22.03
C SER A 231 -14.14 15.74 -21.60
N GLU A 232 -15.00 16.61 -21.04
CA GLU A 232 -14.70 18.03 -20.83
C GLU A 232 -14.79 18.52 -19.36
N LYS A 233 -14.20 19.69 -19.10
CA LYS A 233 -14.29 20.42 -17.83
C LYS A 233 -15.37 21.49 -17.96
N LEU A 234 -16.45 21.39 -17.18
CA LEU A 234 -17.48 22.43 -17.14
C LEU A 234 -17.07 23.51 -16.12
N LEU A 235 -16.75 24.70 -16.62
CA LEU A 235 -16.42 25.86 -15.80
C LEU A 235 -17.60 26.83 -15.75
N PHE A 236 -18.30 26.84 -14.62
CA PHE A 236 -19.39 27.77 -14.34
C PHE A 236 -18.83 29.07 -13.76
N LYS A 237 -19.18 30.19 -14.40
CA LYS A 237 -18.90 31.54 -13.93
C LYS A 237 -20.13 32.09 -13.21
N ILE A 238 -19.96 32.44 -11.95
CA ILE A 238 -21.03 32.88 -11.05
C ILE A 238 -20.83 34.36 -10.73
N PRO A 239 -21.69 35.26 -11.23
CA PRO A 239 -21.56 36.71 -11.02
C PRO A 239 -21.68 37.12 -9.55
N ILE A 240 -20.79 38.00 -9.10
CA ILE A 240 -20.76 38.58 -7.74
C ILE A 240 -20.98 40.10 -7.75
N GLN A 241 -21.40 40.67 -6.62
CA GLN A 241 -21.44 42.13 -6.40
C GLN A 241 -20.14 42.59 -5.72
N GLN A 242 -19.47 43.58 -6.30
CA GLN A 242 -18.26 44.16 -5.72
C GLN A 242 -18.56 45.00 -4.47
N ASN A 243 -17.63 45.00 -3.51
CA ASN A 243 -17.62 45.85 -2.31
C ASN A 243 -18.76 45.64 -1.28
N ILE A 244 -19.60 44.63 -1.44
CA ILE A 244 -20.56 44.22 -0.40
C ILE A 244 -20.05 42.91 0.19
N PRO A 245 -19.63 42.89 1.48
CA PRO A 245 -19.29 41.64 2.14
C PRO A 245 -20.52 40.72 2.14
N SER A 246 -20.40 39.54 1.56
CA SER A 246 -21.41 38.51 1.69
C SER A 246 -21.16 37.81 3.02
N VAL A 247 -22.11 37.84 3.95
CA VAL A 247 -22.03 37.17 5.24
C VAL A 247 -23.26 36.30 5.43
N VAL A 248 -23.04 35.05 5.81
CA VAL A 248 -24.07 34.09 6.18
C VAL A 248 -23.79 33.54 7.57
N MET A 249 -24.85 33.31 8.34
CA MET A 249 -24.77 32.89 9.73
C MET A 249 -25.68 31.69 10.01
N GLN A 250 -25.26 30.85 10.94
CA GLN A 250 -26.05 29.73 11.46
C GLN A 250 -26.01 29.75 12.99
N ASN A 251 -27.17 29.58 13.61
CA ASN A 251 -27.27 29.41 15.06
C ASN A 251 -27.40 27.92 15.40
N THR A 252 -26.41 27.37 16.09
CA THR A 252 -26.47 26.01 16.64
C THR A 252 -26.12 26.06 18.12
N GLY A 253 -27.02 25.59 18.98
CA GLY A 253 -26.76 25.49 20.43
C GLY A 253 -26.45 26.82 21.12
N GLY A 254 -26.95 27.94 20.61
CA GLY A 254 -26.68 29.29 21.14
C GLY A 254 -25.37 29.91 20.67
N GLN A 255 -24.62 29.23 19.80
CA GLN A 255 -23.41 29.77 19.15
C GLN A 255 -23.77 30.25 17.74
N HIS A 256 -23.24 31.40 17.35
CA HIS A 256 -23.50 32.00 16.04
C HIS A 256 -22.29 31.81 15.12
N TYR A 257 -22.28 30.72 14.37
CA TYR A 257 -21.27 30.47 13.35
C TYR A 257 -21.49 31.43 12.18
N PHE A 258 -20.43 32.05 11.70
CA PHE A 258 -20.49 32.92 10.53
C PHE A 258 -19.46 32.51 9.50
N TYR A 259 -19.82 32.75 8.25
CA TYR A 259 -18.93 32.67 7.11
C TYR A 259 -19.16 33.92 6.27
N GLY A 260 -18.08 34.55 5.82
CA GLY A 260 -18.17 35.71 4.96
C GLY A 260 -17.09 35.76 3.88
N ASN A 261 -17.35 36.56 2.86
CA ASN A 261 -16.45 36.79 1.74
C ASN A 261 -16.43 38.28 1.38
N ILE A 262 -15.24 38.80 1.07
CA ILE A 262 -15.04 40.18 0.65
C ILE A 262 -13.94 40.25 -0.42
N PHE A 263 -14.08 41.15 -1.39
CA PHE A 263 -13.03 41.42 -2.35
C PHE A 263 -12.00 42.42 -1.78
N ILE A 264 -10.72 42.05 -1.83
CA ILE A 264 -9.58 42.87 -1.39
C ILE A 264 -8.67 43.14 -2.58
N GLU A 265 -8.51 44.41 -2.92
CA GLU A 265 -7.53 44.87 -3.89
C GLU A 265 -6.17 44.96 -3.19
N GLY A 266 -5.28 44.00 -3.47
CA GLY A 266 -3.92 43.97 -2.95
C GLY A 266 -2.94 44.56 -3.96
N ASN A 267 -2.07 45.45 -3.50
CA ASN A 267 -0.93 45.91 -4.30
C ASN A 267 0.28 45.02 -4.00
N GLU A 268 1.00 44.57 -5.02
CA GLU A 268 2.21 43.79 -4.80
C GLU A 268 3.41 44.72 -4.54
N ILE A 269 4.22 44.42 -3.52
CA ILE A 269 5.46 45.17 -3.24
C ILE A 269 6.65 44.32 -3.69
N ALA A 270 7.46 44.84 -4.61
CA ALA A 270 8.65 44.13 -5.08
C ALA A 270 9.65 43.86 -3.96
N LYS A 271 10.09 42.61 -3.82
CA LYS A 271 11.13 42.21 -2.87
C LYS A 271 12.49 42.68 -3.33
N LYS A 272 13.37 42.89 -2.35
CA LYS A 272 14.80 43.04 -2.62
C LYS A 272 15.36 41.67 -3.04
N PRO A 273 16.08 41.57 -4.18
CA PRO A 273 16.71 40.32 -4.60
C PRO A 273 17.71 39.79 -3.56
N SER A 274 17.63 38.50 -3.27
CA SER A 274 18.49 37.80 -2.32
C SER A 274 19.91 37.59 -2.88
N ALA A 275 20.93 37.82 -2.05
CA ALA A 275 22.33 37.70 -2.48
C ALA A 275 22.80 36.23 -2.49
N SER A 276 22.22 35.39 -1.62
CA SER A 276 22.43 33.95 -1.63
C SER A 276 21.14 33.16 -1.46
N ILE A 277 21.02 32.05 -2.20
CA ILE A 277 19.85 31.17 -2.23
C ILE A 277 20.30 29.74 -1.94
N GLY A 278 19.66 29.09 -0.96
CA GLY A 278 19.76 27.64 -0.77
C GLY A 278 18.69 26.94 -1.59
N LEU A 279 19.08 26.29 -2.69
CA LEU A 279 18.16 25.47 -3.50
C LEU A 279 18.18 24.03 -2.96
N ILE A 280 17.11 23.64 -2.28
CA ILE A 280 16.91 22.27 -1.81
C ILE A 280 16.05 21.54 -2.84
N TRP A 281 16.65 20.55 -3.48
CA TRP A 281 16.02 19.74 -4.51
C TRP A 281 15.82 18.33 -3.99
N ASP A 282 14.57 18.00 -3.68
CA ASP A 282 14.18 16.65 -3.29
C ASP A 282 14.34 15.72 -4.51
N ASN A 283 15.27 14.77 -4.38
CA ASN A 283 15.62 13.76 -5.38
C ASN A 283 15.37 12.34 -4.85
N SER A 284 14.38 12.18 -3.98
CA SER A 284 13.80 10.90 -3.60
C SER A 284 13.04 10.24 -4.75
N LEU A 285 12.75 8.93 -4.65
CA LEU A 285 12.01 8.22 -5.68
C LEU A 285 10.58 8.76 -5.86
N SER A 286 9.90 9.14 -4.77
CA SER A 286 8.55 9.72 -4.84
C SER A 286 8.48 10.98 -5.72
N CYS A 287 9.55 11.79 -5.71
CA CYS A 287 9.66 13.01 -6.51
C CYS A 287 9.96 12.78 -8.00
N GLN A 288 10.18 11.54 -8.46
CA GLN A 288 10.46 11.23 -9.88
C GLN A 288 9.28 11.60 -10.80
N THR A 289 8.06 11.66 -10.27
CA THR A 289 6.82 11.95 -11.02
C THR A 289 6.50 13.45 -11.14
N ARG A 290 7.32 14.33 -10.55
CA ARG A 290 7.17 15.78 -10.65
C ARG A 290 7.33 16.27 -12.09
N ASP A 291 6.63 17.36 -12.42
CA ASP A 291 6.74 18.00 -13.73
C ASP A 291 7.98 18.91 -13.76
N LEU A 292 9.12 18.28 -14.05
CA LEU A 292 10.42 18.95 -14.14
C LEU A 292 10.38 20.13 -15.11
N LYS A 293 9.60 20.07 -16.19
CA LYS A 293 9.53 21.16 -17.16
C LYS A 293 8.96 22.42 -16.51
N LYS A 294 7.82 22.30 -15.81
CA LYS A 294 7.21 23.44 -15.10
C LYS A 294 8.14 24.05 -14.06
N GLU A 295 8.87 23.20 -13.33
CA GLU A 295 9.81 23.64 -12.29
C GLU A 295 11.01 24.40 -12.89
N LEU A 296 11.57 23.90 -14.00
CA LEU A 296 12.64 24.59 -14.72
C LEU A 296 12.16 25.88 -15.38
N ASP A 297 10.94 25.92 -15.92
CA ASP A 297 10.35 27.13 -16.50
C ASP A 297 10.16 28.23 -15.44
N LEU A 298 9.76 27.86 -14.22
CA LEU A 298 9.72 28.80 -13.08
C LEU A 298 11.12 29.32 -12.71
N LEU A 299 12.11 28.43 -12.59
CA LEU A 299 13.48 28.82 -12.26
C LEU A 299 14.11 29.69 -13.36
N ASP A 300 13.84 29.40 -14.64
CA ASP A 300 14.22 30.24 -15.77
C ASP A 300 13.66 31.65 -15.58
N ALA A 301 12.34 31.77 -15.37
CA ALA A 301 11.69 33.06 -15.18
C ALA A 301 12.23 33.81 -13.94
N TYR A 302 12.50 33.08 -12.85
CA TYR A 302 13.05 33.62 -11.61
C TYR A 302 14.46 34.18 -11.78
N PHE A 303 15.39 33.40 -12.33
CA PHE A 303 16.78 33.84 -12.51
C PHE A 303 16.90 34.95 -13.56
N GLN A 304 16.05 34.97 -14.60
CA GLN A 304 15.98 36.09 -15.54
C GLN A 304 15.50 37.38 -14.87
N LYS A 305 14.60 37.28 -13.89
CA LYS A 305 14.08 38.44 -13.14
C LYS A 305 15.10 39.01 -12.15
N ILE A 306 15.74 38.18 -11.33
CA ILE A 306 16.68 38.64 -10.28
C ILE A 306 18.10 38.92 -10.80
N LYS A 307 18.45 38.34 -11.96
CA LYS A 307 19.71 38.47 -12.72
C LYS A 307 20.98 37.97 -12.01
N ASN A 308 21.29 38.45 -10.81
CA ASN A 308 22.57 38.20 -10.15
C ASN A 308 22.36 37.66 -8.73
N THR A 309 22.85 36.46 -8.46
CA THR A 309 22.79 35.84 -7.13
C THR A 309 23.75 34.65 -7.03
N LYS A 310 23.99 34.14 -5.82
CA LYS A 310 24.69 32.86 -5.60
C LYS A 310 23.68 31.78 -5.20
N VAL A 311 23.71 30.63 -5.85
CA VAL A 311 22.82 29.49 -5.56
C VAL A 311 23.65 28.32 -5.07
N THR A 312 23.39 27.83 -3.87
CA THR A 312 23.94 26.54 -3.40
C THR A 312 22.90 25.45 -3.57
N LEU A 313 23.22 24.42 -4.36
CA LEU A 313 22.35 23.26 -4.56
C LEU A 313 22.58 22.21 -3.46
N TYR A 314 21.48 21.73 -2.90
CA TYR A 314 21.42 20.60 -1.98
C TYR A 314 20.48 19.54 -2.55
N PHE A 315 20.93 18.29 -2.52
CA PHE A 315 20.06 17.13 -2.78
C PHE A 315 19.54 16.57 -1.48
N LEU A 316 18.27 16.17 -1.50
CA LEU A 316 17.57 15.61 -0.37
C LEU A 316 16.90 14.31 -0.81
N ASN A 317 17.28 13.22 -0.15
CA ASN A 317 16.64 11.92 -0.22
C ASN A 317 16.80 11.24 1.16
N TYR A 318 17.41 10.05 1.20
CA TYR A 318 17.83 9.40 2.43
C TYR A 318 18.86 10.24 3.20
N THR A 319 19.68 11.03 2.48
CA THR A 319 20.64 11.97 3.06
C THR A 319 20.37 13.39 2.59
N PHE A 320 20.95 14.37 3.28
CA PHE A 320 20.95 15.77 2.88
C PHE A 320 22.37 16.19 2.49
N GLU A 321 22.63 16.38 1.20
CA GLU A 321 23.98 16.53 0.66
C GLU A 321 24.15 17.82 -0.13
N LYS A 322 25.12 18.63 0.28
CA LYS A 322 25.58 19.81 -0.49
C LYS A 322 26.28 19.33 -1.76
N GLN A 323 25.79 19.80 -2.91
CA GLN A 323 26.37 19.47 -4.21
C GLN A 323 27.44 20.49 -4.61
N LYS A 324 27.00 21.66 -5.09
CA LYS A 324 27.88 22.71 -5.61
C LYS A 324 27.24 24.09 -5.42
N GLU A 325 28.09 25.11 -5.35
CA GLU A 325 27.69 26.52 -5.41
C GLU A 325 27.85 27.06 -6.84
N TYR A 326 26.84 27.77 -7.32
CA TYR A 326 26.73 28.33 -8.66
C TYR A 326 26.57 29.84 -8.56
N VAL A 327 27.28 30.58 -9.43
CA VAL A 327 27.16 32.04 -9.53
C VAL A 327 26.29 32.36 -10.73
N ILE A 328 25.09 32.88 -10.47
CA ILE A 328 24.16 33.31 -11.52
C ILE A 328 24.51 34.75 -11.87
N SER A 329 24.79 35.00 -13.16
CA SER A 329 25.14 36.33 -13.66
C SER A 329 24.31 36.65 -14.89
N ASN A 330 23.66 37.82 -14.90
CA ASN A 330 22.72 38.23 -15.95
C ASN A 330 21.66 37.17 -16.28
N GLY A 331 21.19 36.43 -15.27
CA GLY A 331 20.19 35.37 -15.39
C GLY A 331 20.70 34.07 -16.00
N ASN A 332 21.99 33.93 -16.27
CA ASN A 332 22.56 32.70 -16.78
C ASN A 332 22.75 31.67 -15.67
N TRP A 333 22.00 30.58 -15.73
CA TRP A 333 22.06 29.44 -14.80
C TRP A 333 22.18 28.09 -15.54
N ALA A 334 22.66 28.09 -16.79
CA ALA A 334 22.69 26.91 -17.66
C ALA A 334 23.43 25.70 -17.04
N GLU A 335 24.49 25.96 -16.26
CA GLU A 335 25.22 24.91 -15.56
C GLU A 335 24.35 24.23 -14.49
N LEU A 336 23.67 25.01 -13.65
CA LEU A 336 22.74 24.50 -12.64
C LEU A 336 21.56 23.78 -13.30
N LYS A 337 21.00 24.34 -14.37
CA LYS A 337 19.91 23.72 -15.15
C LYS A 337 20.29 22.33 -15.64
N SER A 338 21.50 22.17 -16.19
CA SER A 338 22.01 20.89 -16.65
C SER A 338 22.13 19.87 -15.50
N VAL A 339 22.56 20.29 -14.31
CA VAL A 339 22.62 19.39 -13.15
C VAL A 339 21.23 18.93 -12.71
N LEU A 340 20.24 19.82 -12.66
CA LEU A 340 18.87 19.44 -12.31
C LEU A 340 18.23 18.51 -13.36
N GLN A 341 18.49 18.73 -14.65
CA GLN A 341 18.00 17.88 -15.73
C GLN A 341 18.57 16.46 -15.70
N ASN A 342 19.77 16.30 -15.16
CA ASN A 342 20.47 15.01 -15.05
C ASN A 342 20.44 14.44 -13.63
N ALA A 343 19.64 15.02 -12.73
CA ALA A 343 19.52 14.56 -11.35
C ALA A 343 18.95 13.13 -11.33
N LYS A 344 19.57 12.25 -10.54
CA LYS A 344 19.11 10.88 -10.32
C LYS A 344 18.24 10.83 -9.06
N TYR A 345 17.05 10.26 -9.21
CA TYR A 345 16.07 10.15 -8.14
C TYR A 345 16.16 8.77 -7.49
N ASP A 346 16.46 8.68 -6.19
CA ASP A 346 16.60 7.40 -5.49
C ASP A 346 16.54 7.55 -3.97
N GLY A 347 15.96 6.53 -3.34
CA GLY A 347 15.76 6.43 -1.91
C GLY A 347 14.52 7.19 -1.43
N GLY A 348 14.10 6.87 -0.21
CA GLY A 348 13.06 7.58 0.51
C GLY A 348 13.55 8.93 1.06
N THR A 349 12.65 9.67 1.71
CA THR A 349 12.88 11.09 2.07
C THR A 349 12.99 11.29 3.58
N ARG A 350 14.03 12.01 4.04
CA ARG A 350 14.24 12.39 5.46
C ARG A 350 14.36 13.89 5.68
N PHE A 351 13.25 14.56 5.99
CA PHE A 351 13.24 15.98 6.32
C PHE A 351 14.02 16.33 7.59
N SER A 352 14.15 15.38 8.53
CA SER A 352 14.98 15.56 9.73
C SER A 352 16.46 15.80 9.45
N GLN A 353 16.96 15.42 8.27
CA GLN A 353 18.37 15.62 7.86
C GLN A 353 18.64 17.00 7.26
N ILE A 354 17.60 17.77 6.93
CA ILE A 354 17.76 19.11 6.36
C ILE A 354 18.51 19.99 7.35
N ASN A 355 19.44 20.80 6.84
CA ASN A 355 20.15 21.79 7.62
C ASN A 355 20.18 23.13 6.90
N PHE A 356 19.53 24.15 7.49
CA PHE A 356 19.47 25.50 6.94
C PHE A 356 20.75 26.27 7.29
N ILE A 357 21.70 26.30 6.36
CA ILE A 357 23.00 26.96 6.55
C ILE A 357 23.09 28.28 5.79
N GLY A 358 23.09 29.42 6.50
CA GLY A 358 23.71 30.67 6.06
C GLY A 358 23.22 31.37 4.78
N HIS A 359 22.05 31.04 4.24
CA HIS A 359 21.49 31.69 3.03
C HIS A 359 20.46 32.77 3.38
N ASP A 360 20.21 33.71 2.44
CA ASP A 360 19.18 34.74 2.63
C ASP A 360 17.77 34.17 2.53
N GLU A 361 17.58 33.18 1.65
CA GLU A 361 16.33 32.46 1.46
C GLU A 361 16.59 31.02 0.98
N TYR A 362 15.56 30.19 1.03
CA TYR A 362 15.57 28.82 0.54
C TYR A 362 14.44 28.56 -0.45
N LEU A 363 14.75 27.91 -1.56
CA LEU A 363 13.77 27.34 -2.47
C LEU A 363 13.75 25.83 -2.24
N PHE A 364 12.62 25.30 -1.78
CA PHE A 364 12.47 23.88 -1.46
C PHE A 364 11.48 23.23 -2.43
N PHE A 365 12.02 22.43 -3.36
CA PHE A 365 11.23 21.66 -4.32
C PHE A 365 11.02 20.25 -3.78
N SER A 366 9.78 19.89 -3.43
CA SER A 366 9.42 18.60 -2.84
C SER A 366 7.93 18.26 -3.07
N ASP A 367 7.55 17.00 -2.90
CA ASP A 367 6.16 16.59 -2.72
C ASP A 367 5.69 16.75 -1.26
N GLY A 368 6.58 17.15 -0.34
CA GLY A 368 6.23 17.36 1.07
C GLY A 368 6.00 16.08 1.86
N LEU A 369 6.38 14.92 1.32
CA LEU A 369 6.24 13.62 1.99
C LEU A 369 7.60 13.11 2.47
N SER A 370 7.75 12.91 3.78
CA SER A 370 8.90 12.23 4.37
C SER A 370 8.54 10.79 4.70
N SER A 371 9.18 9.83 4.04
CA SER A 371 8.91 8.40 4.23
C SER A 371 9.69 7.77 5.39
N LEU A 372 10.79 8.40 5.83
CA LEU A 372 11.67 7.90 6.91
C LEU A 372 11.93 8.90 8.04
N SER A 373 11.15 9.98 8.11
CA SER A 373 11.16 10.87 9.27
C SER A 373 9.79 11.52 9.45
N GLU A 374 9.58 12.20 10.58
CA GLU A 374 8.35 12.97 10.77
C GLU A 374 8.28 14.11 9.74
N ASN A 375 7.07 14.42 9.23
CA ASN A 375 6.83 15.55 8.32
C ASN A 375 6.98 16.89 9.05
N LEU A 376 8.23 17.27 9.35
CA LEU A 376 8.60 18.50 10.03
C LEU A 376 9.94 19.02 9.49
N LEU A 377 9.95 20.28 9.03
CA LEU A 377 11.20 20.95 8.69
C LEU A 377 11.91 21.49 9.96
N PRO A 378 13.25 21.47 10.01
CA PRO A 378 14.01 22.15 11.04
C PRO A 378 13.66 23.65 11.11
N LYS A 379 13.81 24.26 12.28
CA LYS A 379 13.50 25.69 12.46
C LYS A 379 14.51 26.58 11.74
N THR A 380 14.03 27.64 11.10
CA THR A 380 14.86 28.70 10.50
C THR A 380 14.18 30.06 10.62
N LYS A 381 14.96 31.14 10.66
CA LYS A 381 14.48 32.53 10.60
C LYS A 381 14.47 33.09 9.18
N LYS A 382 15.01 32.34 8.23
CA LYS A 382 15.13 32.74 6.83
C LYS A 382 13.92 32.22 6.04
N PRO A 383 13.36 33.00 5.09
CA PRO A 383 12.24 32.55 4.28
C PRO A 383 12.52 31.25 3.54
N VAL A 384 11.59 30.31 3.64
CA VAL A 384 11.57 29.06 2.88
C VAL A 384 10.36 29.10 1.97
N TYR A 385 10.60 29.14 0.66
CA TYR A 385 9.58 29.00 -0.36
C TYR A 385 9.46 27.52 -0.70
N THR A 386 8.28 26.96 -0.53
CA THR A 386 8.01 25.55 -0.85
C THR A 386 7.33 25.49 -2.20
N ILE A 387 7.88 24.71 -3.13
CA ILE A 387 7.41 24.59 -4.50
C ILE A 387 7.11 23.13 -4.79
N THR A 388 5.96 22.86 -5.40
CA THR A 388 5.61 21.53 -5.86
C THR A 388 4.92 21.55 -7.21
N SER A 389 5.21 20.53 -8.01
CA SER A 389 4.47 20.17 -9.21
C SER A 389 3.82 18.78 -9.10
N SER A 390 3.92 18.13 -7.93
CA SER A 390 3.29 16.83 -7.68
C SER A 390 1.80 16.99 -7.37
N VAL A 391 0.98 16.06 -7.87
CA VAL A 391 -0.47 15.99 -7.59
C VAL A 391 -0.79 15.30 -6.28
N SER A 392 0.13 14.48 -5.77
CA SER A 392 0.00 13.70 -4.54
C SER A 392 0.71 14.34 -3.34
N ALA A 393 1.16 15.60 -3.47
CA ALA A 393 1.94 16.27 -2.45
C ALA A 393 1.15 16.56 -1.15
N ASP A 394 1.86 16.65 -0.01
CA ASP A 394 1.30 17.16 1.25
C ASP A 394 1.28 18.70 1.23
N PHE A 395 0.29 19.24 0.52
CA PHE A 395 0.11 20.69 0.34
C PHE A 395 -0.04 21.43 1.67
N ALA A 396 -0.71 20.83 2.66
CA ALA A 396 -0.90 21.43 3.97
C ALA A 396 0.43 21.60 4.69
N PHE A 397 1.28 20.57 4.67
CA PHE A 397 2.62 20.63 5.23
C PHE A 397 3.52 21.65 4.52
N LEU A 398 3.54 21.67 3.19
CA LEU A 398 4.34 22.62 2.41
C LEU A 398 3.89 24.07 2.68
N ASN A 399 2.58 24.32 2.61
CA ASN A 399 2.01 25.62 2.92
C ASN A 399 2.35 26.08 4.34
N PHE A 400 2.13 25.22 5.34
CA PHE A 400 2.48 25.52 6.72
C PHE A 400 3.96 25.89 6.87
N SER A 401 4.84 25.08 6.30
CA SER A 401 6.28 25.24 6.41
C SER A 401 6.77 26.56 5.81
N SER A 402 6.19 26.98 4.68
CA SER A 402 6.48 28.27 4.09
C SER A 402 5.98 29.45 4.95
N MET A 403 4.75 29.36 5.47
CA MET A 403 4.15 30.41 6.31
C MET A 403 4.96 30.65 7.59
N GLN A 404 5.45 29.59 8.23
CA GLN A 404 6.24 29.69 9.47
C GLN A 404 7.56 30.47 9.32
N THR A 405 8.06 30.60 8.09
CA THR A 405 9.35 31.25 7.80
C THR A 405 9.17 32.58 7.08
N GLY A 406 7.93 33.00 6.81
CA GLY A 406 7.62 34.19 6.03
C GLY A 406 7.72 34.00 4.51
N GLY A 407 7.97 32.77 4.04
CA GLY A 407 7.94 32.40 2.63
C GLY A 407 6.51 32.19 2.09
N ASN A 408 6.43 31.79 0.82
CA ASN A 408 5.18 31.46 0.13
C ASN A 408 5.20 30.02 -0.38
N PHE A 409 4.03 29.39 -0.38
CA PHE A 409 3.80 28.10 -1.04
C PHE A 409 3.31 28.29 -2.48
N ILE A 410 3.88 27.48 -3.38
CA ILE A 410 3.68 27.54 -4.82
C ILE A 410 3.32 26.14 -5.33
N ASN A 411 2.07 25.96 -5.76
CA ASN A 411 1.61 24.77 -6.46
C ASN A 411 1.53 25.05 -7.97
N LEU A 412 2.44 24.44 -8.74
CA LEU A 412 2.54 24.57 -10.20
C LEU A 412 1.48 23.77 -10.97
N ASN A 413 0.62 23.02 -10.28
CA ASN A 413 -0.57 22.41 -10.88
C ASN A 413 -1.75 23.38 -10.94
N GLN A 414 -1.73 24.44 -10.13
CA GLN A 414 -2.79 25.45 -10.07
C GLN A 414 -2.35 26.80 -10.62
N LEU A 415 -1.06 27.14 -10.48
CA LEU A 415 -0.50 28.42 -10.91
C LEU A 415 0.21 28.28 -12.26
N ASN A 416 0.05 29.31 -13.10
CA ASN A 416 0.92 29.51 -14.24
C ASN A 416 2.28 30.08 -13.78
N VAL A 417 3.26 30.09 -14.68
CA VAL A 417 4.64 30.53 -14.36
C VAL A 417 4.68 32.00 -13.92
N GLU A 418 3.83 32.86 -14.47
CA GLU A 418 3.78 34.29 -14.13
C GLU A 418 3.33 34.52 -12.69
N ASN A 419 2.20 33.92 -12.29
CA ASN A 419 1.66 33.99 -10.93
C ASN A 419 2.57 33.28 -9.92
N ALA A 420 3.26 32.22 -10.34
CA ALA A 420 4.23 31.54 -9.49
C ALA A 420 5.50 32.38 -9.27
N LEU A 421 6.01 33.03 -10.32
CA LEU A 421 7.13 33.96 -10.25
C LEU A 421 6.80 35.13 -9.33
N ASP A 422 5.61 35.69 -9.48
CA ASP A 422 5.10 36.78 -8.66
C ASP A 422 5.23 36.48 -7.15
N LYS A 423 4.76 35.30 -6.72
CA LYS A 423 4.89 34.85 -5.32
C LYS A 423 6.33 34.74 -4.82
N LEU A 424 7.31 34.52 -5.70
CA LEU A 424 8.72 34.50 -5.34
C LEU A 424 9.29 35.92 -5.20
N VAL A 425 8.97 36.82 -6.13
CA VAL A 425 9.63 38.13 -6.26
C VAL A 425 8.90 39.29 -5.59
N ASN A 426 7.63 39.11 -5.22
CA ASN A 426 6.80 40.13 -4.61
C ASN A 426 6.32 39.71 -3.21
N ASN A 427 6.16 40.71 -2.33
CA ASN A 427 5.49 40.60 -1.05
C ASN A 427 4.00 40.81 -1.28
N ASN A 428 3.21 39.77 -0.97
CA ASN A 428 1.76 39.83 -1.03
C ASN A 428 1.19 40.48 0.22
N LEU A 429 0.06 41.16 0.05
CA LEU A 429 -0.74 41.66 1.16
C LEU A 429 -1.16 40.47 2.03
N LYS A 430 -0.99 40.56 3.36
CA LYS A 430 -1.34 39.50 4.30
C LYS A 430 -2.51 39.91 5.17
N PHE A 431 -3.32 38.94 5.57
CA PHE A 431 -4.31 39.11 6.63
C PHE A 431 -3.60 39.17 7.98
N LEU A 432 -3.81 40.24 8.75
CA LEU A 432 -3.16 40.49 10.04
C LEU A 432 -4.10 40.26 11.24
N GLY A 433 -5.27 39.67 11.01
CA GLY A 433 -6.25 39.39 12.06
C GLY A 433 -7.36 40.45 12.13
N ILE A 434 -7.94 40.61 13.32
CA ILE A 434 -9.01 41.59 13.58
C ILE A 434 -8.58 42.59 14.65
N LYS A 435 -9.11 43.81 14.56
CA LYS A 435 -9.02 44.79 15.65
C LYS A 435 -9.71 44.21 16.90
N GLU A 436 -9.15 44.46 18.09
CA GLU A 436 -9.58 43.87 19.37
C GLU A 436 -11.09 43.68 19.47
N ASN A 437 -11.53 42.42 19.42
CA ASN A 437 -12.91 42.00 19.63
C ASN A 437 -12.88 40.68 20.40
N PHE A 438 -13.35 40.72 21.66
CA PHE A 438 -13.33 39.56 22.58
C PHE A 438 -14.56 38.66 22.45
N THR A 439 -15.45 38.94 21.50
CA THR A 439 -16.73 38.23 21.31
C THR A 439 -16.74 37.38 20.04
N VAL A 440 -15.62 37.34 19.32
CA VAL A 440 -15.39 36.44 18.18
C VAL A 440 -14.23 35.50 18.51
N THR A 441 -14.44 34.21 18.28
CA THR A 441 -13.45 33.15 18.54
C THR A 441 -13.32 32.24 17.34
N ASP A 442 -12.21 31.51 17.25
CA ASP A 442 -11.92 30.59 16.15
C ASP A 442 -12.07 31.26 14.77
N LEU A 443 -11.43 32.42 14.60
CA LEU A 443 -11.40 33.15 13.33
C LEU A 443 -10.43 32.48 12.35
N PHE A 444 -10.90 32.26 11.12
CA PHE A 444 -10.13 31.74 10.00
C PHE A 444 -10.24 32.71 8.81
N PRO A 445 -9.23 32.77 7.91
CA PRO A 445 -7.96 32.04 7.95
C PRO A 445 -7.00 32.58 9.02
N LEU A 446 -5.82 31.96 9.15
CA LEU A 446 -4.80 32.37 10.12
C LEU A 446 -4.19 33.73 9.76
N GLU A 447 -3.72 34.45 10.77
CA GLU A 447 -2.85 35.61 10.59
C GLU A 447 -1.61 35.23 9.76
N GLY A 448 -1.19 36.12 8.87
CA GLY A 448 -0.11 35.90 7.90
C GLY A 448 -0.56 35.24 6.59
N THR A 449 -1.83 34.85 6.45
CA THR A 449 -2.37 34.31 5.18
C THR A 449 -2.31 35.37 4.09
N SER A 450 -1.67 35.06 2.96
CA SER A 450 -1.59 35.93 1.78
C SER A 450 -2.97 36.16 1.16
N VAL A 451 -3.23 37.38 0.72
CA VAL A 451 -4.53 37.84 0.21
C VAL A 451 -4.37 38.38 -1.20
N SER A 452 -5.15 37.84 -2.14
CA SER A 452 -5.32 38.41 -3.48
C SER A 452 -6.77 38.20 -3.96
N GLY A 453 -7.46 39.30 -4.27
CA GLY A 453 -8.84 39.25 -4.76
C GLY A 453 -9.85 38.83 -3.69
N SER A 454 -10.63 37.77 -3.95
CA SER A 454 -11.68 37.31 -3.04
C SER A 454 -11.07 36.69 -1.78
N PHE A 455 -11.40 37.26 -0.62
CA PHE A 455 -10.95 36.85 0.71
C PHE A 455 -12.14 36.32 1.51
N SER A 456 -12.09 35.05 1.90
CA SER A 456 -13.06 34.47 2.83
C SER A 456 -12.58 34.53 4.26
N PHE A 457 -13.54 34.59 5.17
CA PHE A 457 -13.32 34.53 6.60
C PHE A 457 -14.46 33.79 7.28
N SER A 458 -14.19 33.10 8.38
CA SER A 458 -15.20 32.36 9.14
C SER A 458 -14.85 32.33 10.61
N GLY A 459 -15.84 32.13 11.47
CA GLY A 459 -15.60 32.01 12.91
C GLY A 459 -16.89 31.85 13.70
N VAL A 460 -16.76 31.98 15.02
CA VAL A 460 -17.89 31.90 15.95
C VAL A 460 -18.07 33.25 16.62
N SER A 461 -19.27 33.82 16.51
CA SER A 461 -19.68 35.00 17.28
C SER A 461 -20.44 34.55 18.52
N LEU A 462 -20.06 35.09 19.68
CA LEU A 462 -20.75 34.85 20.94
C LEU A 462 -22.06 35.66 21.05
N ASN A 463 -22.24 36.66 20.18
CA ASN A 463 -23.43 37.52 20.13
C ASN A 463 -24.15 37.37 18.78
N PRO A 464 -25.49 37.45 18.74
CA PRO A 464 -26.27 37.38 17.50
C PRO A 464 -26.04 38.59 16.58
N LYS A 465 -25.60 39.71 17.14
CA LYS A 465 -25.26 40.93 16.41
C LYS A 465 -23.90 41.42 16.87
N ASN A 466 -22.99 41.64 15.93
CA ASN A 466 -21.61 41.98 16.21
C ASN A 466 -20.98 42.77 15.05
N GLU A 467 -19.83 43.38 15.30
CA GLU A 467 -19.07 44.10 14.28
C GLU A 467 -17.58 43.79 14.43
N ILE A 468 -16.94 43.39 13.34
CA ILE A 468 -15.50 43.08 13.31
C ILE A 468 -14.81 43.94 12.25
N THR A 469 -13.54 44.28 12.50
CA THR A 469 -12.71 44.98 11.53
C THR A 469 -11.52 44.10 11.18
N LEU A 470 -11.49 43.60 9.94
CA LEU A 470 -10.40 42.83 9.36
C LEU A 470 -9.22 43.76 9.04
N LEU A 471 -8.00 43.34 9.38
CA LEU A 471 -6.76 44.07 9.14
C LEU A 471 -5.94 43.37 8.06
N PHE A 472 -5.39 44.15 7.12
CA PHE A 472 -4.50 43.64 6.08
C PHE A 472 -3.27 44.52 5.95
N GLY A 473 -2.12 43.93 5.61
CA GLY A 473 -0.84 44.63 5.65
C GLY A 473 0.37 43.88 5.14
N TYR A 474 1.54 44.51 5.27
CA TYR A 474 2.87 43.96 4.94
C TYR A 474 3.76 44.03 6.17
N ASP A 475 4.66 43.06 6.36
CA ASP A 475 5.63 43.05 7.47
C ASP A 475 5.01 43.32 8.86
N ASN A 476 3.78 42.83 9.09
CA ASN A 476 2.94 43.02 10.28
C ASN A 476 2.44 44.46 10.51
N GLU A 477 2.58 45.37 9.55
CA GLU A 477 1.98 46.70 9.58
C GLU A 477 0.68 46.73 8.78
N ALA A 478 -0.42 47.08 9.44
CA ALA A 478 -1.73 47.21 8.79
C ALA A 478 -1.78 48.44 7.88
N VAL A 479 -2.10 48.22 6.60
CA VAL A 479 -2.26 49.26 5.58
C VAL A 479 -3.70 49.39 5.09
N LEU A 480 -4.56 48.41 5.39
CA LEU A 480 -5.94 48.36 4.95
C LEU A 480 -6.83 47.76 6.03
N GLU A 481 -7.97 48.42 6.29
CA GLU A 481 -9.00 47.93 7.21
C GLU A 481 -10.32 47.67 6.47
N ARG A 482 -11.08 46.64 6.88
CA ARG A 482 -12.43 46.34 6.38
C ARG A 482 -13.39 46.03 7.51
N LYS A 483 -14.44 46.82 7.63
CA LYS A 483 -15.50 46.65 8.62
C LYS A 483 -16.55 45.66 8.11
N ILE A 484 -16.92 44.70 8.95
CA ILE A 484 -17.90 43.65 8.65
C ILE A 484 -18.97 43.65 9.75
N THR A 485 -20.23 43.70 9.34
CA THR A 485 -21.37 43.57 10.24
C THR A 485 -21.88 42.12 10.23
N LEU A 486 -21.96 41.52 11.42
CA LEU A 486 -22.56 40.22 11.66
C LEU A 486 -23.94 40.45 12.28
N ASP A 487 -25.01 39.99 11.62
CA ASP A 487 -26.38 40.14 12.12
C ASP A 487 -27.22 38.90 11.78
N ALA A 488 -27.33 38.00 12.76
CA ALA A 488 -28.05 36.73 12.62
C ALA A 488 -29.53 36.90 12.28
N SER A 489 -30.14 38.07 12.50
CA SER A 489 -31.56 38.30 12.15
C SER A 489 -31.79 38.48 10.65
N THR A 490 -30.75 38.92 9.91
CA THR A 490 -30.84 39.21 8.47
C THR A 490 -29.97 38.29 7.63
N GLN A 491 -28.94 37.68 8.23
CA GLN A 491 -27.93 36.86 7.55
C GLN A 491 -28.08 35.36 7.86
N SER A 492 -29.15 34.93 8.53
CA SER A 492 -29.34 33.50 8.85
C SER A 492 -29.65 32.67 7.60
N THR A 493 -29.04 31.48 7.51
CA THR A 493 -29.33 30.50 6.46
C THR A 493 -29.58 29.10 7.04
N THR A 494 -30.44 28.34 6.38
CA THR A 494 -30.63 26.89 6.60
C THR A 494 -30.20 26.07 5.38
N ASP A 495 -29.80 26.72 4.30
CA ASP A 495 -29.41 26.09 3.04
C ASP A 495 -28.00 25.51 3.05
N VAL A 496 -27.19 25.93 4.04
CA VAL A 496 -25.74 25.75 4.15
C VAL A 496 -25.40 25.42 5.59
N ASN A 497 -24.53 24.44 5.83
CA ASN A 497 -24.07 24.09 7.17
C ASN A 497 -22.78 24.85 7.51
N ILE A 498 -22.95 26.07 8.04
CA ILE A 498 -21.85 26.97 8.41
C ILE A 498 -21.01 26.38 9.56
N GLU A 499 -21.62 25.68 10.50
CA GLU A 499 -20.89 24.98 11.56
C GLU A 499 -19.93 23.93 10.99
N LYS A 500 -20.37 23.16 9.98
CA LYS A 500 -19.53 22.16 9.32
C LYS A 500 -18.38 22.79 8.54
N LEU A 501 -18.62 23.89 7.82
CA LEU A 501 -17.57 24.65 7.14
C LEU A 501 -16.54 25.21 8.13
N TRP A 502 -17.01 25.76 9.25
CA TRP A 502 -16.14 26.18 10.35
C TRP A 502 -15.29 25.00 10.86
N ALA A 503 -15.90 23.82 11.05
CA ALA A 503 -15.18 22.63 11.49
C ALA A 503 -14.12 22.19 10.47
N GLN A 504 -14.39 22.26 9.16
CA GLN A 504 -13.41 22.00 8.11
C GLN A 504 -12.22 22.99 8.19
N LYS A 505 -12.48 24.29 8.37
CA LYS A 505 -11.42 25.31 8.54
C LYS A 505 -10.61 25.08 9.82
N LYS A 506 -11.28 24.69 10.92
CA LYS A 506 -10.62 24.33 12.18
C LYS A 506 -9.74 23.09 12.05
N ILE A 507 -10.24 22.04 11.40
CA ILE A 507 -9.47 20.83 11.09
C ILE A 507 -8.27 21.19 10.21
N ALA A 508 -8.46 21.95 9.13
CA ALA A 508 -7.37 22.37 8.25
C ALA A 508 -6.27 23.15 9.00
N ARG A 509 -6.65 24.00 9.97
CA ARG A 509 -5.70 24.68 10.88
C ARG A 509 -4.97 23.68 11.77
N LEU A 510 -5.68 22.74 12.38
CA LEU A 510 -5.10 21.75 13.27
C LEU A 510 -4.15 20.79 12.52
N ASP A 511 -4.49 20.44 11.28
CA ASP A 511 -3.72 19.58 10.37
C ASP A 511 -2.32 20.13 10.08
N LEU A 512 -2.15 21.46 10.11
CA LEU A 512 -0.83 22.12 10.00
C LEU A 512 0.17 21.61 11.04
N GLN A 513 -0.32 21.16 12.20
CA GLN A 513 0.46 20.50 13.25
C GLN A 513 -0.17 19.16 13.64
N TYR A 514 -0.48 18.35 12.63
CA TYR A 514 -1.19 17.08 12.77
C TYR A 514 -0.73 16.22 13.95
N ALA A 515 0.59 16.00 14.10
CA ALA A 515 1.12 15.14 15.16
C ALA A 515 0.75 15.58 16.59
N LYS A 516 0.49 16.88 16.80
CA LYS A 516 0.06 17.42 18.11
C LYS A 516 -1.45 17.40 18.28
N ASN A 517 -2.19 17.52 17.18
CA ASN A 517 -3.63 17.76 17.19
C ASN A 517 -4.45 16.55 16.72
N ALA A 518 -3.80 15.41 16.49
CA ALA A 518 -4.37 14.19 15.91
C ALA A 518 -5.69 13.75 16.57
N GLU A 519 -5.76 13.81 17.91
CA GLU A 519 -6.95 13.45 18.69
C GLU A 519 -8.10 14.46 18.51
N GLU A 520 -7.80 15.77 18.54
CA GLU A 520 -8.81 16.82 18.33
C GLU A 520 -9.35 16.77 16.89
N ILE A 521 -8.47 16.54 15.91
CA ILE A 521 -8.84 16.35 14.50
C ILE A 521 -9.75 15.12 14.34
N GLU A 522 -9.43 14.02 15.01
CA GLU A 522 -10.27 12.82 14.99
C GLU A 522 -11.64 13.09 15.61
N LEU A 523 -11.70 13.78 16.75
CA LEU A 523 -12.93 14.12 17.44
C LEU A 523 -13.82 15.03 16.59
N LEU A 524 -13.24 16.07 15.97
CA LEU A 524 -13.97 16.96 15.06
C LEU A 524 -14.43 16.22 13.80
N GLY A 525 -13.57 15.40 13.20
CA GLY A 525 -13.92 14.56 12.04
C GLY A 525 -15.10 13.64 12.34
N LYS A 526 -15.08 12.97 13.50
CA LYS A 526 -16.18 12.14 13.99
C LYS A 526 -17.45 12.92 14.30
N LYS A 527 -17.35 14.09 14.92
CA LYS A 527 -18.52 14.90 15.27
C LYS A 527 -19.26 15.40 14.03
N TYR A 528 -18.52 15.80 12.99
CA TYR A 528 -19.07 16.49 11.82
C TYR A 528 -19.16 15.64 10.56
N GLY A 529 -18.72 14.38 10.59
CA GLY A 529 -18.69 13.50 9.42
C GLY A 529 -17.75 14.05 8.34
N ILE A 530 -16.56 14.50 8.75
CA ILE A 530 -15.53 15.04 7.86
C ILE A 530 -14.40 14.02 7.82
N ILE A 531 -13.99 13.61 6.61
CA ILE A 531 -12.83 12.74 6.43
C ILE A 531 -11.55 13.54 6.66
N THR A 532 -10.67 12.99 7.48
CA THR A 532 -9.37 13.55 7.85
C THR A 532 -8.28 12.50 7.67
N LYS A 533 -7.01 12.83 7.96
CA LYS A 533 -5.93 11.83 7.96
C LYS A 533 -6.16 10.67 8.95
N ASN A 534 -6.99 10.87 9.98
CA ASN A 534 -7.28 9.89 11.05
C ASN A 534 -8.72 9.37 11.05
N THR A 535 -9.59 9.83 10.13
CA THR A 535 -10.99 9.42 10.12
C THR A 535 -11.42 8.93 8.75
N SER A 536 -12.27 7.91 8.76
CA SER A 536 -12.88 7.31 7.56
C SER A 536 -14.39 7.29 7.74
N LEU A 537 -15.13 7.19 6.63
CA LEU A 537 -16.58 6.99 6.65
C LEU A 537 -16.87 5.52 6.37
N ILE A 538 -17.59 4.86 7.27
CA ILE A 538 -17.93 3.44 7.15
C ILE A 538 -19.46 3.23 7.11
N VAL A 539 -19.89 2.29 6.27
CA VAL A 539 -21.25 1.76 6.25
C VAL A 539 -21.15 0.27 6.55
N LEU A 540 -21.91 -0.21 7.53
CA LEU A 540 -22.04 -1.64 7.84
C LEU A 540 -23.47 -2.09 7.56
N GLU A 541 -23.60 -3.35 7.17
CA GLU A 541 -24.88 -3.95 6.87
C GLU A 541 -25.67 -4.31 8.14
N ASP A 542 -25.03 -4.97 9.10
CA ASP A 542 -25.66 -5.50 10.31
C ASP A 542 -25.47 -4.57 11.53
N ILE A 543 -26.54 -4.36 12.29
CA ILE A 543 -26.50 -3.61 13.55
C ILE A 543 -25.58 -4.25 14.60
N ARG A 544 -25.44 -5.57 14.56
CA ARG A 544 -24.54 -6.32 15.45
C ARG A 544 -23.09 -5.94 15.25
N ASP A 545 -22.67 -5.60 14.03
CA ASP A 545 -21.31 -5.17 13.74
C ASP A 545 -21.03 -3.80 14.35
N TYR A 546 -22.00 -2.88 14.27
CA TYR A 546 -21.92 -1.60 14.96
C TYR A 546 -21.73 -1.78 16.47
N ILE A 547 -22.42 -2.75 17.08
CA ILE A 547 -22.33 -3.04 18.52
C ILE A 547 -20.99 -3.68 18.87
N MET A 548 -20.63 -4.76 18.16
CA MET A 548 -19.40 -5.53 18.36
C MET A 548 -18.16 -4.65 18.28
N TYR A 549 -18.13 -3.74 17.33
CA TYR A 549 -17.00 -2.85 17.12
C TYR A 549 -17.15 -1.49 17.82
N ASP A 550 -18.18 -1.27 18.64
CA ASP A 550 -18.46 0.01 19.29
C ASP A 550 -18.37 1.20 18.30
N ILE A 551 -19.09 1.08 17.18
CA ILE A 551 -19.27 2.12 16.19
C ILE A 551 -20.69 2.64 16.33
N ILE A 552 -20.81 3.96 16.47
CA ILE A 552 -22.12 4.61 16.53
C ILE A 552 -22.80 4.46 15.16
N PRO A 553 -23.98 3.82 15.06
CA PRO A 553 -24.64 3.60 13.78
C PRO A 553 -25.35 4.85 13.25
N PRO A 554 -25.79 4.85 11.97
CA PRO A 554 -26.56 5.94 11.41
C PRO A 554 -27.88 6.15 12.16
N ALA A 555 -28.47 7.34 12.01
CA ALA A 555 -29.66 7.77 12.76
C ALA A 555 -30.82 6.76 12.68
N GLU A 556 -30.98 6.07 11.54
CA GLU A 556 -32.02 5.07 11.31
C GLU A 556 -31.91 3.83 12.24
N LEU A 557 -30.70 3.45 12.66
CA LEU A 557 -30.43 2.27 13.50
C LEU A 557 -30.21 2.63 14.99
N ARG A 558 -30.15 3.92 15.33
CA ARG A 558 -29.68 4.37 16.64
C ARG A 558 -30.54 3.90 17.81
N ALA A 559 -31.86 3.95 17.65
CA ALA A 559 -32.79 3.53 18.70
C ALA A 559 -32.68 2.03 19.03
N GLU A 560 -32.48 1.19 18.01
CA GLU A 560 -32.30 -0.25 18.18
C GLU A 560 -30.94 -0.57 18.80
N PHE A 561 -29.88 0.12 18.37
CA PHE A 561 -28.54 0.00 18.92
C PHE A 561 -28.50 0.34 20.41
N ASP A 562 -29.06 1.48 20.81
CA ASP A 562 -29.08 1.91 22.21
C ASP A 562 -29.88 0.91 23.08
N ARG A 563 -30.92 0.28 22.52
CA ARG A 563 -31.69 -0.79 23.19
C ARG A 563 -30.85 -2.04 23.43
N ILE A 564 -30.14 -2.55 22.43
CA ILE A 564 -29.31 -3.77 22.54
C ILE A 564 -28.09 -3.51 23.44
N LYS A 565 -27.39 -2.38 23.25
CA LYS A 565 -26.23 -2.00 24.07
C LYS A 565 -26.56 -1.87 25.55
N LYS A 566 -27.77 -1.38 25.88
CA LYS A 566 -28.27 -1.33 27.27
C LYS A 566 -28.53 -2.72 27.87
N GLN A 567 -28.83 -3.73 27.04
CA GLN A 567 -29.01 -5.13 27.48
C GLN A 567 -27.67 -5.88 27.63
N GLU A 568 -26.63 -5.50 26.88
CA GLU A 568 -25.31 -6.18 26.85
C GLU A 568 -24.23 -5.59 27.76
N HIS A 569 -24.50 -4.48 28.46
CA HIS A 569 -23.52 -3.73 29.26
C HIS A 569 -22.80 -4.57 30.32
N ASP A 570 -23.44 -5.62 30.85
CA ASP A 570 -22.87 -6.51 31.87
C ASP A 570 -21.96 -7.61 31.30
N SER A 571 -22.09 -7.95 30.00
CA SER A 571 -21.31 -9.01 29.35
C SER A 571 -19.92 -8.52 28.88
N ASN A 572 -19.79 -7.23 28.57
CA ASN A 572 -18.54 -6.63 28.10
C ASN A 572 -17.48 -6.44 29.22
N LEU A 573 -17.91 -6.27 30.48
CA LEU A 573 -17.00 -6.28 31.63
C LEU A 573 -16.45 -7.69 31.93
N ALA A 574 -17.14 -8.75 31.50
CA ALA A 574 -16.66 -10.13 31.59
C ALA A 574 -15.64 -10.47 30.50
N GLN A 575 -15.70 -9.84 29.33
CA GLN A 575 -14.79 -10.11 28.20
C GLN A 575 -13.37 -9.53 28.40
N GLN A 576 -13.23 -8.39 29.09
CA GLN A 576 -11.90 -7.87 29.48
C GLN A 576 -11.20 -8.75 30.53
N LYS A 577 -11.93 -9.58 31.30
CA LYS A 577 -11.33 -10.55 32.23
C LYS A 577 -10.66 -11.73 31.50
N ASN A 578 -11.15 -12.13 30.32
CA ASN A 578 -10.62 -13.28 29.59
C ASN A 578 -9.18 -13.09 29.08
N ASN A 579 -8.75 -11.86 28.69
CA ASN A 579 -7.39 -11.68 28.15
C ASN A 579 -6.30 -12.09 29.15
N TRP A 580 -6.50 -11.69 30.40
CA TRP A 580 -5.61 -12.07 31.49
C TRP A 580 -5.73 -13.56 31.85
N GLU A 581 -6.86 -14.21 31.60
CA GLU A 581 -6.99 -15.66 31.75
C GLU A 581 -6.15 -16.42 30.70
N ASN A 582 -6.12 -15.96 29.45
CA ASN A 582 -5.22 -16.51 28.43
C ASN A 582 -3.75 -16.31 28.82
N ILE A 583 -3.36 -15.08 29.21
CA ILE A 583 -2.00 -14.77 29.69
C ILE A 583 -1.64 -15.70 30.86
N ASP A 584 -2.55 -15.90 31.81
CA ASP A 584 -2.36 -16.79 32.95
C ASP A 584 -2.18 -18.26 32.52
N SER A 585 -2.99 -18.72 31.56
CA SER A 585 -2.90 -20.07 30.99
C SER A 585 -1.55 -20.32 30.31
N TYR A 586 -1.13 -19.43 29.41
CA TYR A 586 0.16 -19.53 28.72
C TYR A 586 1.34 -19.41 29.69
N PHE A 587 1.27 -18.50 30.65
CA PHE A 587 2.29 -18.38 31.70
C PHE A 587 2.39 -19.66 32.55
N ALA A 588 1.26 -20.24 32.96
CA ALA A 588 1.24 -21.49 33.72
C ALA A 588 1.86 -22.64 32.93
N GLY A 589 1.56 -22.73 31.62
CA GLY A 589 2.17 -23.69 30.70
C GLY A 589 3.69 -23.53 30.61
N LEU A 590 4.18 -22.31 30.39
CA LEU A 590 5.61 -21.98 30.36
C LEU A 590 6.31 -22.34 31.67
N ASN A 591 5.75 -21.93 32.80
CA ASN A 591 6.32 -22.17 34.12
C ASN A 591 6.37 -23.68 34.44
N SER A 592 5.31 -24.42 34.09
CA SER A 592 5.24 -25.87 34.26
C SER A 592 6.29 -26.59 33.41
N TRP A 593 6.40 -26.24 32.12
CA TRP A 593 7.42 -26.79 31.23
C TRP A 593 8.83 -26.49 31.74
N TRP A 594 9.11 -25.22 32.06
CA TRP A 594 10.45 -24.80 32.49
C TRP A 594 10.87 -25.54 33.75
N LYS A 595 9.97 -25.74 34.72
CA LYS A 595 10.25 -26.47 35.98
C LYS A 595 10.59 -27.96 35.79
N LYS A 596 10.22 -28.59 34.67
CA LYS A 596 10.57 -30.00 34.41
C LYS A 596 12.07 -30.24 34.27
N ASP A 597 12.85 -29.21 33.88
CA ASP A 597 14.32 -29.26 33.74
C ASP A 597 14.84 -30.53 33.03
N ILE A 598 14.21 -30.89 31.91
CA ILE A 598 14.56 -32.10 31.15
C ILE A 598 15.99 -31.98 30.61
N LYS A 599 16.81 -33.01 30.83
CA LYS A 599 18.19 -33.10 30.33
C LYS A 599 18.32 -34.36 29.51
N TYR A 600 18.64 -34.18 28.22
CA TYR A 600 18.85 -35.31 27.32
C TYR A 600 20.05 -36.16 27.76
N VAL A 601 19.86 -37.48 27.82
CA VAL A 601 20.92 -38.45 28.07
C VAL A 601 21.04 -39.34 26.85
N THR A 602 22.18 -39.26 26.16
CA THR A 602 22.43 -40.08 24.96
C THR A 602 22.30 -41.57 25.29
N PRO A 603 21.50 -42.36 24.55
CA PRO A 603 21.41 -43.80 24.76
C PRO A 603 22.79 -44.45 24.64
N LYS A 604 23.19 -45.26 25.62
CA LYS A 604 24.42 -46.06 25.51
C LYS A 604 24.26 -47.04 24.34
N VAL A 605 25.06 -46.87 23.29
CA VAL A 605 25.15 -47.83 22.18
C VAL A 605 25.55 -49.20 22.76
N LEU A 606 24.64 -50.16 22.76
CA LEU A 606 24.95 -51.55 23.09
C LEU A 606 25.94 -52.08 22.04
N PRO A 607 27.06 -52.71 22.44
CA PRO A 607 28.04 -53.20 21.48
C PRO A 607 27.40 -54.28 20.59
N LYS A 608 27.45 -54.08 19.26
CA LYS A 608 27.07 -55.09 18.27
C LYS A 608 27.86 -56.37 18.52
N HIS A 609 27.17 -57.45 18.88
CA HIS A 609 27.74 -58.79 18.95
C HIS A 609 28.35 -59.18 17.59
N LYS A 610 29.66 -59.45 17.55
CA LYS A 610 30.33 -60.08 16.40
C LYS A 610 29.90 -61.55 16.30
N GLY A 611 29.00 -61.87 15.39
CA GLY A 611 28.69 -63.24 15.01
C GLY A 611 29.86 -63.88 14.25
N LYS A 612 30.37 -65.01 14.76
CA LYS A 612 31.35 -65.88 14.08
C LYS A 612 30.71 -66.50 12.83
N LYS A 613 31.43 -66.47 11.71
CA LYS A 613 31.16 -67.31 10.53
C LYS A 613 31.57 -68.75 10.84
N SER A 614 30.64 -69.69 10.75
CA SER A 614 30.93 -71.13 10.55
C SER A 614 30.21 -71.60 9.29
N ALA A 615 30.99 -72.13 8.35
CA ALA A 615 30.50 -72.72 7.12
C ALA A 615 30.20 -74.20 7.36
N GLU A 616 28.99 -74.65 7.04
CA GLU A 616 28.69 -76.07 6.81
C GLU A 616 27.99 -76.25 5.47
N ARG A 617 28.52 -77.20 4.69
CA ARG A 617 28.04 -77.64 3.38
C ARG A 617 26.83 -78.54 3.54
N ILE A 618 25.75 -78.26 2.81
CA ILE A 618 24.64 -79.21 2.63
C ILE A 618 24.89 -80.02 1.35
N ARG A 619 25.01 -81.34 1.49
CA ARG A 619 24.97 -82.32 0.38
C ARG A 619 23.50 -82.57 0.01
N GLY A 620 23.22 -82.58 -1.29
CA GLY A 620 21.90 -82.91 -1.82
C GLY A 620 21.49 -84.35 -1.53
N ASN A 621 20.21 -84.54 -1.23
CA ASN A 621 19.58 -85.85 -1.21
C ASN A 621 18.73 -85.99 -2.49
N SER A 622 19.10 -86.94 -3.32
CA SER A 622 18.33 -87.44 -4.46
C SER A 622 17.41 -88.53 -3.95
N ASP A 623 16.15 -88.20 -3.63
CA ASP A 623 14.98 -89.13 -3.63
C ASP A 623 13.81 -88.56 -2.83
N ALA A 624 13.06 -87.61 -3.38
CA ALA A 624 11.70 -87.36 -2.91
C ALA A 624 10.79 -86.83 -4.03
N VAL A 625 9.85 -87.69 -4.45
CA VAL A 625 8.84 -87.43 -5.48
C VAL A 625 7.52 -86.99 -4.83
N MET A 626 6.80 -86.13 -5.58
CA MET A 626 5.48 -85.53 -5.39
C MET A 626 4.41 -86.35 -4.64
N THR A 627 3.49 -85.63 -3.98
CA THR A 627 2.03 -85.88 -4.11
C THR A 627 1.20 -84.63 -3.83
N VAL A 628 0.11 -84.50 -4.59
CA VAL A 628 -0.93 -83.45 -4.58
C VAL A 628 -2.13 -83.93 -3.74
N GLY A 629 -2.80 -83.03 -3.01
CA GLY A 629 -4.13 -83.29 -2.42
C GLY A 629 -4.63 -82.18 -1.49
N GLU A 630 -5.56 -81.35 -1.97
CA GLU A 630 -6.55 -80.60 -1.17
C GLU A 630 -7.77 -81.53 -0.85
N PRO A 631 -8.88 -81.12 -0.16
CA PRO A 631 -9.17 -80.05 0.81
C PRO A 631 -9.97 -80.54 2.05
N VAL A 632 -9.94 -79.83 3.19
CA VAL A 632 -11.01 -79.67 4.22
C VAL A 632 -10.39 -78.83 5.36
N GLY A 633 -10.98 -77.79 5.97
CA GLY A 633 -12.37 -77.53 6.27
C GLY A 633 -12.58 -77.51 7.79
N ARG A 634 -12.61 -76.29 8.37
CA ARG A 634 -13.33 -75.89 9.61
C ARG A 634 -12.79 -76.34 10.98
N GLY A 635 -12.52 -75.36 11.87
CA GLY A 635 -12.44 -75.58 13.31
C GLY A 635 -11.73 -74.47 14.09
N THR A 636 -12.51 -73.54 14.64
CA THR A 636 -12.10 -72.64 15.73
C THR A 636 -12.16 -73.37 17.07
N ALA A 637 -11.14 -73.26 17.92
CA ALA A 637 -11.29 -73.14 19.38
C ALA A 637 -9.98 -72.71 20.06
N SER A 638 -10.17 -71.75 20.96
CA SER A 638 -9.34 -70.97 21.88
C SER A 638 -8.36 -71.68 22.84
N VAL A 639 -7.72 -70.82 23.66
CA VAL A 639 -7.09 -70.99 25.00
C VAL A 639 -5.57 -71.30 24.91
N VAL A 640 -4.64 -70.51 25.49
CA VAL A 640 -4.27 -70.40 26.92
C VAL A 640 -3.21 -69.26 27.03
N VAL A 641 -3.51 -68.12 27.68
CA VAL A 641 -3.23 -67.69 29.08
C VAL A 641 -2.08 -66.67 29.15
N GLU A 642 -2.40 -65.48 29.65
CA GLU A 642 -1.64 -64.80 30.72
C GLU A 642 -2.62 -63.87 31.49
N GLU A 643 -3.15 -64.39 32.61
CA GLU A 643 -3.71 -63.62 33.74
C GLU A 643 -2.52 -63.19 34.65
N ASN A 644 -2.52 -62.17 35.50
CA ASN A 644 -3.45 -61.19 36.12
C ASN A 644 -2.50 -60.17 36.83
N SER A 645 -2.81 -58.94 37.29
CA SER A 645 -4.00 -58.32 37.92
C SER A 645 -3.67 -56.81 38.10
N ILE A 646 -4.46 -55.82 37.61
CA ILE A 646 -5.69 -55.15 38.13
C ILE A 646 -5.51 -54.12 39.27
N SER A 647 -5.92 -52.86 39.00
CA SER A 647 -6.98 -52.06 39.70
C SER A 647 -7.17 -50.72 38.96
N GLN A 648 -8.21 -50.45 38.13
CA GLN A 648 -9.60 -49.99 38.42
C GLN A 648 -9.67 -48.78 39.39
N ASN A 649 -10.28 -47.62 39.11
CA ASN A 649 -11.62 -47.32 38.55
C ASN A 649 -11.76 -45.89 37.96
N ALA A 650 -12.60 -45.73 36.92
CA ALA A 650 -13.55 -44.61 36.79
C ALA A 650 -14.71 -45.03 35.85
N PRO A 651 -15.99 -44.94 36.26
CA PRO A 651 -17.11 -45.43 35.47
C PRO A 651 -17.68 -44.39 34.48
N SER A 652 -18.28 -44.97 33.46
CA SER A 652 -18.98 -44.44 32.28
C SER A 652 -20.42 -43.98 32.56
N THR A 653 -20.98 -43.16 31.66
CA THR A 653 -22.16 -43.46 30.78
C THR A 653 -22.65 -42.17 30.07
N VAL A 654 -22.50 -41.99 28.74
CA VAL A 654 -23.23 -42.39 27.49
C VAL A 654 -24.59 -41.71 27.21
N ASP A 655 -24.78 -41.38 25.91
CA ASP A 655 -25.98 -41.24 25.05
C ASP A 655 -26.33 -39.81 24.59
N ASN A 656 -26.68 -39.49 23.33
CA ASN A 656 -26.95 -40.23 22.08
C ASN A 656 -27.13 -39.21 20.93
N ALA A 657 -26.72 -39.52 19.68
CA ALA A 657 -27.42 -39.15 18.42
C ALA A 657 -26.63 -39.62 17.17
N ARG A 658 -27.04 -40.73 16.53
CA ARG A 658 -27.80 -40.83 15.26
C ARG A 658 -27.03 -40.50 13.97
N LEU A 659 -26.55 -41.59 13.34
CA LEU A 659 -26.11 -41.70 11.94
C LEU A 659 -27.30 -42.10 11.05
N ILE A 660 -27.43 -41.46 9.88
CA ILE A 660 -28.14 -42.02 8.72
C ILE A 660 -27.19 -42.04 7.51
N ALA A 661 -27.08 -43.25 6.98
CA ALA A 661 -26.36 -43.82 5.85
C ALA A 661 -26.15 -43.01 4.56
N SER A 662 -25.03 -43.33 3.89
CA SER A 662 -24.96 -43.47 2.42
C SER A 662 -24.24 -44.77 2.05
N ALA A 663 -24.67 -45.38 0.94
CA ALA A 663 -24.51 -46.78 0.61
C ALA A 663 -23.38 -47.09 -0.42
N LYS A 664 -22.90 -48.33 -0.32
CA LYS A 664 -21.95 -49.12 -1.14
C LYS A 664 -21.84 -48.85 -2.65
N ALA A 665 -20.59 -48.92 -3.13
CA ALA A 665 -20.17 -49.71 -4.30
C ALA A 665 -18.68 -50.11 -4.11
N LYS A 666 -18.41 -51.35 -3.64
CA LYS A 666 -17.86 -52.50 -4.40
C LYS A 666 -16.48 -52.25 -5.04
N ALA A 667 -15.46 -52.81 -4.38
CA ALA A 667 -14.14 -53.09 -4.92
C ALA A 667 -14.15 -54.48 -5.59
N ASP A 668 -13.55 -54.58 -6.77
CA ASP A 668 -12.97 -55.82 -7.28
C ASP A 668 -11.46 -55.58 -7.42
N ALA A 669 -10.69 -56.57 -6.97
CA ALA A 669 -9.24 -56.57 -6.90
C ALA A 669 -8.66 -57.24 -8.14
N GLU A 670 -7.65 -56.62 -8.75
CA GLU A 670 -6.64 -57.31 -9.56
C GLU A 670 -5.26 -56.80 -9.15
N ALA A 671 -4.38 -57.75 -8.88
CA ALA A 671 -2.99 -57.55 -8.50
C ALA A 671 -2.16 -57.16 -9.73
N MET A 672 -1.28 -56.16 -9.59
CA MET A 672 -0.14 -55.97 -10.50
C MET A 672 1.12 -55.59 -9.71
N GLU A 673 2.21 -56.18 -10.18
CA GLU A 673 3.59 -56.10 -9.73
C GLU A 673 4.08 -54.69 -9.36
N VAL A 674 5.02 -54.68 -8.42
CA VAL A 674 5.95 -53.57 -8.19
C VAL A 674 6.81 -53.42 -9.45
N ASP A 675 6.40 -52.51 -10.34
CA ASP A 675 7.30 -51.94 -11.32
C ASP A 675 7.79 -50.59 -10.80
N LYS A 676 9.10 -50.45 -10.67
CA LYS A 676 9.75 -49.21 -10.24
C LYS A 676 9.58 -48.19 -11.37
N LYS A 677 8.62 -47.27 -11.25
CA LYS A 677 8.62 -46.06 -12.08
C LYS A 677 9.83 -45.18 -11.71
N PRO A 678 10.60 -44.68 -12.70
CA PRO A 678 11.57 -43.62 -12.47
C PRO A 678 10.82 -42.34 -12.04
N ASP A 679 11.46 -41.50 -11.22
CA ASP A 679 10.97 -40.16 -10.84
C ASP A 679 10.37 -39.44 -12.06
N GLU A 680 9.04 -39.36 -12.14
CA GLU A 680 8.36 -38.45 -13.06
C GLU A 680 8.63 -37.04 -12.55
N LEU A 681 9.57 -36.33 -13.20
CA LEU A 681 9.82 -34.91 -13.01
C LEU A 681 8.49 -34.16 -13.03
N GLN A 682 8.15 -33.48 -11.93
CA GLN A 682 6.97 -32.61 -11.89
C GLN A 682 7.12 -31.54 -12.97
N GLU A 683 6.17 -31.48 -13.90
CA GLU A 683 6.23 -30.56 -15.04
C GLU A 683 5.98 -29.13 -14.53
N VAL A 684 7.02 -28.29 -14.57
CA VAL A 684 6.98 -26.91 -14.10
C VAL A 684 6.86 -25.98 -15.31
N VAL A 685 5.89 -25.06 -15.28
CA VAL A 685 5.72 -24.03 -16.31
C VAL A 685 6.45 -22.77 -15.87
N VAL A 686 7.41 -22.32 -16.67
CA VAL A 686 8.10 -21.03 -16.48
C VAL A 686 7.25 -19.93 -17.10
N MET A 687 6.79 -19.00 -16.26
CA MET A 687 6.05 -17.80 -16.65
C MET A 687 6.83 -16.57 -16.17
N GLY A 688 7.53 -15.92 -17.09
CA GLY A 688 8.33 -14.73 -16.79
C GLY A 688 9.42 -15.03 -15.76
N TYR A 689 9.27 -14.47 -14.55
CA TYR A 689 10.21 -14.56 -13.43
C TYR A 689 9.81 -15.59 -12.35
N ALA A 690 8.77 -16.40 -12.59
CA ALA A 690 8.30 -17.44 -11.67
C ALA A 690 8.11 -18.79 -12.39
N SER A 691 8.18 -19.88 -11.63
CA SER A 691 7.93 -21.24 -12.11
C SER A 691 6.84 -21.88 -11.26
N MET A 692 5.81 -22.47 -11.88
CA MET A 692 4.65 -23.05 -11.18
C MET A 692 4.41 -24.50 -11.58
N LYS A 693 3.93 -25.32 -10.64
CA LYS A 693 3.52 -26.70 -10.96
C LYS A 693 2.29 -26.64 -11.86
N LYS A 694 2.29 -27.45 -12.92
CA LYS A 694 1.18 -27.51 -13.89
C LYS A 694 -0.19 -27.81 -13.26
N SER A 695 -0.23 -28.49 -12.12
CA SER A 695 -1.44 -28.78 -11.35
C SER A 695 -2.15 -27.54 -10.81
N ASP A 696 -1.40 -26.47 -10.58
CA ASP A 696 -1.87 -25.26 -9.88
C ASP A 696 -2.40 -24.21 -10.87
N LEU A 697 -2.22 -24.48 -12.18
CA LEU A 697 -2.66 -23.64 -13.30
C LEU A 697 -3.99 -24.17 -13.85
N THR A 698 -5.10 -23.51 -13.52
CA THR A 698 -6.43 -23.85 -14.02
C THR A 698 -6.56 -23.56 -15.53
N GLY A 699 -6.31 -24.54 -16.40
CA GLY A 699 -6.73 -24.57 -17.82
C GLY A 699 -6.13 -23.55 -18.82
N ALA A 700 -5.50 -22.48 -18.34
CA ALA A 700 -5.02 -21.32 -19.12
C ALA A 700 -3.69 -21.55 -19.88
N VAL A 701 -2.96 -22.62 -19.52
CA VAL A 701 -1.68 -22.98 -20.12
C VAL A 701 -1.80 -24.35 -20.77
N GLN A 702 -1.46 -24.46 -22.05
CA GLN A 702 -1.39 -25.73 -22.76
C GLN A 702 0.05 -25.98 -23.21
N SER A 703 0.56 -27.15 -22.86
CA SER A 703 1.94 -27.57 -23.12
C SER A 703 1.99 -28.66 -24.19
N VAL A 704 3.02 -28.60 -25.03
CA VAL A 704 3.39 -29.64 -25.99
C VAL A 704 4.80 -30.10 -25.65
N SER A 705 4.94 -31.35 -25.20
CA SER A 705 6.24 -31.95 -24.87
C SER A 705 7.03 -32.32 -26.13
N ALA A 706 8.36 -32.45 -26.03
CA ALA A 706 9.21 -32.82 -27.15
C ALA A 706 8.86 -34.17 -27.79
N GLU A 707 8.40 -35.17 -27.02
CA GLU A 707 8.00 -36.49 -27.55
C GLU A 707 6.77 -36.40 -28.47
N SER A 708 6.00 -35.33 -28.34
CA SER A 708 4.79 -35.07 -29.08
C SER A 708 5.06 -34.43 -30.46
N ILE A 709 6.27 -33.99 -30.75
CA ILE A 709 6.63 -33.27 -31.98
C ILE A 709 7.21 -34.27 -32.99
N SER A 710 6.47 -34.56 -34.06
CA SER A 710 6.93 -35.52 -35.09
C SER A 710 8.12 -34.96 -35.87
N LYS A 711 9.12 -35.78 -36.20
CA LYS A 711 10.33 -35.38 -36.95
C LYS A 711 10.04 -34.74 -38.32
N ASN A 712 8.85 -34.98 -38.89
CA ASN A 712 8.46 -34.50 -40.22
C ASN A 712 7.49 -33.30 -40.20
N THR A 713 7.18 -32.72 -39.03
CA THR A 713 6.24 -31.59 -38.89
C THR A 713 6.98 -30.30 -38.55
N ASP A 714 6.56 -29.17 -39.12
CA ASP A 714 7.10 -27.85 -38.77
C ASP A 714 6.75 -27.43 -37.31
N ILE A 715 7.59 -26.66 -36.61
CA ILE A 715 7.36 -26.29 -35.19
C ILE A 715 6.03 -25.56 -35.05
N SER A 716 5.77 -24.62 -35.97
CA SER A 716 4.51 -23.89 -36.06
C SER A 716 3.32 -24.84 -36.26
N GLN A 717 3.46 -25.87 -37.10
CA GLN A 717 2.39 -26.86 -37.35
C GLN A 717 2.22 -27.87 -36.22
N ALA A 718 3.23 -28.09 -35.37
CA ALA A 718 3.12 -28.99 -34.22
C ALA A 718 2.23 -28.41 -33.10
N LEU A 719 2.12 -27.07 -33.02
CA LEU A 719 1.19 -26.38 -32.15
C LEU A 719 -0.26 -26.43 -32.70
N ALA A 720 -0.41 -26.44 -34.02
CA ALA A 720 -1.71 -26.54 -34.69
C ALA A 720 -2.37 -27.91 -34.42
N GLY A 721 -3.56 -27.90 -33.82
CA GLY A 721 -4.33 -29.11 -33.53
C GLY A 721 -3.99 -29.83 -32.21
N LYS A 722 -2.86 -29.50 -31.57
CA LYS A 722 -2.54 -29.95 -30.20
C LYS A 722 -2.88 -28.93 -29.12
N VAL A 723 -2.95 -27.66 -29.50
CA VAL A 723 -3.25 -26.55 -28.61
C VAL A 723 -4.55 -25.87 -29.08
N ALA A 724 -5.62 -25.94 -28.28
CA ALA A 724 -6.94 -25.38 -28.63
C ALA A 724 -6.90 -23.85 -28.79
N GLY A 725 -7.40 -23.30 -29.89
CA GLY A 725 -7.40 -21.84 -30.13
C GLY A 725 -6.12 -21.29 -30.81
N VAL A 726 -5.13 -22.13 -31.08
CA VAL A 726 -4.00 -21.77 -31.95
C VAL A 726 -4.36 -22.05 -33.41
N GLN A 727 -4.33 -21.03 -34.26
CA GLN A 727 -4.48 -21.14 -35.70
C GLN A 727 -3.16 -20.83 -36.40
N VAL A 728 -2.83 -21.62 -37.43
CA VAL A 728 -1.60 -21.47 -38.21
C VAL A 728 -1.98 -21.41 -39.69
N GLU A 729 -1.74 -20.27 -40.33
CA GLU A 729 -2.02 -20.08 -41.77
C GLU A 729 -0.94 -20.74 -42.62
N GLN A 730 -1.27 -21.70 -43.49
CA GLN A 730 -0.26 -22.34 -44.33
C GLN A 730 0.19 -21.43 -45.49
N ALA A 731 1.51 -21.24 -45.60
CA ALA A 731 2.32 -20.66 -46.70
C ALA A 731 1.75 -19.46 -47.51
N PRO A 732 2.49 -18.34 -47.66
CA PRO A 732 3.96 -18.31 -47.62
C PRO A 732 4.57 -17.97 -46.25
N ASN A 733 3.77 -17.62 -45.23
CA ASN A 733 4.28 -16.96 -44.02
C ASN A 733 4.06 -17.71 -42.69
N ASN A 734 3.28 -18.81 -42.64
CA ASN A 734 3.08 -19.63 -41.44
C ASN A 734 2.75 -18.81 -40.16
N ASN A 735 1.89 -17.80 -40.28
CA ASN A 735 1.51 -16.93 -39.17
C ASN A 735 0.73 -17.71 -38.11
N ILE A 736 1.18 -17.62 -36.86
CA ILE A 736 0.52 -18.21 -35.69
C ILE A 736 -0.36 -17.15 -35.02
N THR A 737 -1.61 -17.49 -34.72
CA THR A 737 -2.54 -16.63 -33.97
C THR A 737 -3.16 -17.44 -32.82
N ILE A 738 -3.23 -16.87 -31.61
CA ILE A 738 -3.69 -17.56 -30.38
C ILE A 738 -5.08 -17.05 -29.94
N ARG A 739 -5.47 -15.86 -30.41
CA ARG A 739 -6.77 -15.20 -30.21
C ARG A 739 -7.18 -14.67 -31.58
N GLY A 740 -8.39 -15.00 -32.05
CA GLY A 740 -8.84 -14.70 -33.43
C GLY A 740 -8.75 -13.21 -33.81
N ASN A 741 -8.75 -12.93 -35.12
CA ASN A 741 -8.47 -11.60 -35.68
C ASN A 741 -9.33 -10.45 -35.11
N THR A 742 -8.74 -9.56 -34.30
CA THR A 742 -9.38 -8.31 -33.83
C THR A 742 -8.91 -7.04 -34.56
N THR A 743 -8.17 -7.15 -35.67
CA THR A 743 -7.61 -5.97 -36.38
C THR A 743 -7.50 -6.19 -37.89
N ILE A 744 -7.77 -5.14 -38.68
CA ILE A 744 -7.76 -5.12 -40.17
C ILE A 744 -6.34 -4.96 -40.78
N THR A 745 -5.27 -4.96 -39.96
CA THR A 745 -3.88 -4.80 -40.43
C THR A 745 -2.89 -5.75 -39.75
N ASP A 746 -1.89 -6.21 -40.50
CA ASP A 746 -0.89 -7.31 -40.37
C ASP A 746 -0.09 -7.56 -39.06
N ALA A 747 -0.57 -7.20 -37.85
CA ALA A 747 0.20 -7.35 -36.61
C ALA A 747 -0.45 -8.20 -35.49
N ASN A 748 -1.05 -9.36 -35.82
CA ASN A 748 -1.63 -10.30 -34.84
C ASN A 748 -0.67 -11.45 -34.43
N LYS A 749 0.63 -11.20 -34.25
CA LYS A 749 1.60 -12.25 -33.86
C LYS A 749 1.73 -12.38 -32.33
N PRO A 750 1.81 -13.60 -31.78
CA PRO A 750 2.10 -13.83 -30.37
C PRO A 750 3.58 -13.57 -30.04
N LEU A 751 3.87 -13.27 -28.78
CA LEU A 751 5.24 -13.09 -28.30
C LEU A 751 5.92 -14.45 -28.12
N ILE A 752 7.13 -14.62 -28.64
CA ILE A 752 7.92 -15.86 -28.48
C ILE A 752 8.99 -15.64 -27.42
N ILE A 753 9.08 -16.56 -26.46
CA ILE A 753 10.09 -16.57 -25.40
C ILE A 753 10.87 -17.88 -25.50
N VAL A 754 12.19 -17.82 -25.58
CA VAL A 754 13.08 -19.00 -25.57
C VAL A 754 13.98 -18.90 -24.35
N ASP A 755 13.96 -19.91 -23.47
CA ASP A 755 14.73 -19.99 -22.23
C ASP A 755 14.63 -18.72 -21.35
N GLY A 756 13.45 -18.09 -21.34
CA GLY A 756 13.15 -16.89 -20.55
C GLY A 756 13.45 -15.55 -21.24
N GLU A 757 14.02 -15.54 -22.44
CA GLU A 757 14.32 -14.33 -23.20
C GLU A 757 13.37 -14.12 -24.39
N ILE A 758 13.08 -12.86 -24.74
CA ILE A 758 12.25 -12.53 -25.90
C ILE A 758 13.00 -12.90 -27.18
N TYR A 759 12.40 -13.76 -27.99
CA TYR A 759 12.91 -14.17 -29.28
C TYR A 759 12.19 -13.43 -30.40
N GLU A 760 12.93 -12.56 -31.10
CA GLU A 760 12.41 -11.71 -32.18
C GLU A 760 12.46 -12.40 -33.57
N GLY A 761 12.97 -13.63 -33.66
CA GLY A 761 13.04 -14.45 -34.87
C GLY A 761 11.74 -15.23 -35.17
N LYS A 762 11.70 -16.00 -36.27
CA LYS A 762 10.55 -16.87 -36.54
C LYS A 762 10.70 -18.17 -35.78
N LEU A 763 9.57 -18.75 -35.38
CA LEU A 763 9.54 -20.06 -34.69
C LEU A 763 10.23 -21.18 -35.52
N GLU A 764 10.25 -21.05 -36.83
CA GLU A 764 10.87 -21.96 -37.81
C GLU A 764 12.40 -21.92 -37.81
N ASP A 765 12.99 -20.84 -37.27
CA ASP A 765 14.44 -20.66 -37.19
C ASP A 765 15.05 -21.44 -35.99
N LEU A 766 14.21 -22.01 -35.13
CA LEU A 766 14.64 -22.83 -33.99
C LEU A 766 14.86 -24.30 -34.40
N ASN A 767 15.94 -24.90 -33.91
CA ASN A 767 16.19 -26.31 -34.14
C ASN A 767 15.28 -27.18 -33.26
N LYS A 768 14.48 -28.05 -33.90
CA LYS A 768 13.52 -28.94 -33.24
C LYS A 768 14.16 -29.88 -32.23
N ASP A 769 15.36 -30.36 -32.53
CA ASP A 769 16.03 -31.36 -31.69
C ASP A 769 16.48 -30.77 -30.33
N ASP A 770 16.62 -29.45 -30.26
CA ASP A 770 17.05 -28.71 -29.07
C ASP A 770 15.89 -28.31 -28.15
N ILE A 771 14.64 -28.44 -28.60
CA ILE A 771 13.44 -28.08 -27.82
C ILE A 771 13.09 -29.20 -26.83
N ALA A 772 12.96 -28.86 -25.55
CA ALA A 772 12.49 -29.72 -24.46
C ALA A 772 10.97 -29.62 -24.26
N SER A 773 10.40 -28.41 -24.27
CA SER A 773 8.95 -28.18 -24.14
C SER A 773 8.53 -26.86 -24.77
N MET A 774 7.28 -26.79 -25.25
CA MET A 774 6.64 -25.55 -25.68
C MET A 774 5.34 -25.32 -24.91
N ASN A 775 5.18 -24.16 -24.28
CA ASN A 775 3.97 -23.78 -23.56
C ASN A 775 3.31 -22.59 -24.25
N VAL A 776 1.99 -22.65 -24.40
CA VAL A 776 1.20 -21.57 -24.98
C VAL A 776 0.34 -20.94 -23.89
N LEU A 777 0.62 -19.67 -23.59
CA LEU A 777 -0.07 -18.83 -22.63
C LEU A 777 -1.14 -18.02 -23.37
N LYS A 778 -2.41 -18.26 -23.03
CA LYS A 778 -3.55 -17.78 -23.81
C LYS A 778 -4.39 -16.73 -23.11
N ASP A 779 -4.22 -16.54 -21.81
CA ASP A 779 -5.07 -15.70 -20.96
C ASP A 779 -4.32 -14.52 -20.36
N ALA A 780 -5.04 -13.43 -20.06
CA ALA A 780 -4.44 -12.18 -19.62
C ALA A 780 -3.67 -12.31 -18.30
N SER A 781 -4.09 -13.19 -17.38
CA SER A 781 -3.36 -13.50 -16.15
C SER A 781 -1.99 -14.13 -16.42
N SER A 782 -1.92 -15.06 -17.38
CA SER A 782 -0.69 -15.74 -17.78
C SER A 782 0.25 -14.89 -18.64
N THR A 783 -0.28 -13.89 -19.36
CA THR A 783 0.50 -13.03 -20.26
C THR A 783 0.80 -11.62 -19.70
N ALA A 784 0.13 -11.20 -18.63
CA ALA A 784 0.28 -9.89 -17.98
C ALA A 784 1.74 -9.59 -17.59
N ILE A 785 2.47 -10.63 -17.18
CA ILE A 785 3.90 -10.57 -16.84
C ILE A 785 4.80 -10.09 -18.00
N TYR A 786 4.35 -10.22 -19.25
CA TYR A 786 5.07 -9.81 -20.45
C TYR A 786 4.53 -8.50 -21.06
N GLY A 787 3.58 -7.84 -20.38
CA GLY A 787 3.04 -6.53 -20.75
C GLY A 787 2.26 -6.49 -22.07
N SER A 788 2.08 -5.30 -22.64
CA SER A 788 1.23 -5.07 -23.82
C SER A 788 1.66 -5.85 -25.07
N ARG A 789 2.93 -6.26 -25.17
CA ARG A 789 3.47 -7.07 -26.28
C ARG A 789 2.93 -8.51 -26.30
N ALA A 790 2.40 -8.97 -25.17
CA ALA A 790 1.84 -10.30 -25.01
C ALA A 790 0.30 -10.33 -25.13
N SER A 791 -0.30 -9.24 -25.59
CA SER A 791 -1.74 -9.06 -25.82
C SER A 791 -2.33 -10.09 -26.80
N ASN A 792 -1.52 -10.57 -27.75
CA ASN A 792 -1.88 -11.58 -28.75
C ASN A 792 -1.53 -13.03 -28.33
N GLY A 793 -1.16 -13.25 -27.06
CA GLY A 793 -0.71 -14.55 -26.53
C GLY A 793 0.81 -14.69 -26.49
N VAL A 794 1.32 -15.67 -25.72
CA VAL A 794 2.76 -15.95 -25.58
C VAL A 794 3.05 -17.41 -25.82
N ILE A 795 4.14 -17.71 -26.54
CA ILE A 795 4.68 -19.06 -26.71
C ILE A 795 6.02 -19.10 -26.00
N THR A 796 6.14 -19.89 -24.93
CA THR A 796 7.41 -20.10 -24.22
C THR A 796 8.02 -21.44 -24.63
N ILE A 797 9.34 -21.46 -24.84
CA ILE A 797 10.11 -22.61 -25.35
C ILE A 797 11.29 -22.83 -24.41
N THR A 798 11.48 -24.06 -23.97
CA THR A 798 12.61 -24.46 -23.13
C THR A 798 13.53 -25.38 -23.93
N THR A 799 14.85 -25.19 -23.87
CA THR A 799 15.84 -25.99 -24.61
C THR A 799 16.58 -27.02 -23.73
N LYS A 800 17.14 -28.07 -24.35
CA LYS A 800 17.77 -29.20 -23.65
C LYS A 800 19.17 -28.93 -23.07
N ASN A 801 19.85 -27.84 -23.46
CA ASN A 801 21.26 -27.60 -23.14
C ASN A 801 21.52 -26.45 -22.14
N GLY A 802 20.50 -25.97 -21.44
CA GLY A 802 20.60 -24.81 -20.53
C GLY A 802 21.49 -24.97 -19.29
N ASP A 803 22.00 -26.17 -18.96
CA ASP A 803 22.78 -26.40 -17.73
C ASP A 803 23.75 -27.60 -17.83
N ALA A 804 24.85 -27.47 -18.56
CA ALA A 804 25.93 -28.46 -18.50
C ALA A 804 27.32 -27.87 -18.75
N ASN A 805 27.90 -27.20 -17.75
CA ASN A 805 29.31 -27.38 -17.34
C ASN A 805 29.72 -26.36 -16.26
N THR A 806 29.86 -26.83 -15.02
CA THR A 806 31.04 -26.67 -14.11
C THR A 806 30.58 -26.92 -12.67
N ILE A 807 30.78 -28.15 -12.16
CA ILE A 807 30.88 -28.42 -10.73
C ILE A 807 32.33 -28.80 -10.45
N GLN A 808 33.07 -27.95 -9.73
CA GLN A 808 34.05 -28.37 -8.73
C GLN A 808 34.10 -27.35 -7.58
N ASN A 809 34.33 -27.90 -6.39
CA ASN A 809 34.13 -27.34 -5.05
C ASN A 809 34.88 -26.03 -4.76
N GLU A 810 34.17 -25.07 -4.16
CA GLU A 810 34.55 -24.29 -2.96
C GLU A 810 33.37 -23.39 -2.53
N ASN A 811 33.13 -23.28 -1.21
CA ASN A 811 32.00 -22.63 -0.54
C ASN A 811 31.36 -21.45 -1.29
N LYS A 812 30.18 -21.69 -1.89
CA LYS A 812 29.28 -20.65 -2.41
C LYS A 812 27.84 -21.00 -2.11
N ILE A 813 27.15 -20.04 -1.47
CA ILE A 813 25.69 -19.95 -1.45
C ILE A 813 25.26 -19.91 -2.93
N TRP A 814 24.59 -20.97 -3.36
CA TRP A 814 24.04 -21.13 -4.71
C TRP A 814 22.80 -20.24 -4.85
N ASN A 815 22.76 -19.35 -5.86
CA ASN A 815 21.56 -18.56 -6.20
C ASN A 815 21.45 -18.34 -7.73
N PRO A 816 20.73 -19.21 -8.46
CA PRO A 816 20.64 -19.12 -9.91
C PRO A 816 19.55 -18.18 -10.47
N ASP A 817 18.59 -17.67 -9.71
CA ASP A 817 17.29 -17.32 -10.33
C ASP A 817 16.98 -15.83 -10.56
N ARG A 818 17.94 -14.90 -10.42
CA ARG A 818 17.70 -13.49 -10.76
C ARG A 818 18.76 -12.91 -11.69
N LEU A 819 18.43 -12.83 -12.99
CA LEU A 819 19.32 -12.34 -14.05
C LEU A 819 19.90 -10.95 -13.76
N TYR A 820 19.13 -10.07 -13.11
CA TYR A 820 19.58 -8.73 -12.76
C TYR A 820 20.67 -8.70 -11.67
N LEU A 821 20.67 -9.63 -10.71
CA LEU A 821 21.74 -9.74 -9.72
C LEU A 821 23.02 -10.31 -10.34
N LYS A 822 22.89 -11.28 -11.26
CA LYS A 822 24.02 -11.77 -12.04
C LYS A 822 24.63 -10.64 -12.87
N ALA A 823 23.81 -9.85 -13.56
CA ALA A 823 24.26 -8.69 -14.32
C ALA A 823 24.97 -7.65 -13.42
N LEU A 824 24.42 -7.35 -12.24
CA LEU A 824 25.07 -6.48 -11.25
C LEU A 824 26.41 -7.05 -10.76
N ALA A 825 26.47 -8.33 -10.44
CA ALA A 825 27.71 -8.99 -10.00
C ALA A 825 28.79 -9.02 -11.08
N SER A 826 28.39 -9.14 -12.36
CA SER A 826 29.29 -9.10 -13.52
C SER A 826 29.77 -7.69 -13.88
N ALA A 827 29.03 -6.65 -13.49
CA ALA A 827 29.40 -5.28 -13.77
C ALA A 827 30.57 -4.80 -12.87
N PRO A 828 31.50 -3.96 -13.39
CA PRO A 828 32.51 -3.29 -12.59
C PRO A 828 31.89 -2.50 -11.44
N LYS A 829 32.53 -2.47 -10.26
CA LYS A 829 31.99 -1.85 -9.03
C LYS A 829 31.53 -0.41 -9.24
N GLU A 830 32.23 0.35 -10.07
CA GLU A 830 31.93 1.75 -10.38
C GLU A 830 30.66 1.90 -11.23
N LYS A 831 30.28 0.86 -11.97
CA LYS A 831 29.12 0.81 -12.88
C LYS A 831 27.91 0.11 -12.29
N GLN A 832 28.07 -0.64 -11.19
CA GLN A 832 26.98 -1.38 -10.55
C GLN A 832 25.79 -0.49 -10.18
N TYR A 833 26.06 0.72 -9.66
CA TYR A 833 24.97 1.62 -9.27
C TYR A 833 24.29 2.28 -10.48
N ASP A 834 25.02 2.56 -11.55
CA ASP A 834 24.43 3.01 -12.83
C ASP A 834 23.55 1.91 -13.43
N LEU A 835 24.02 0.66 -13.43
CA LEU A 835 23.27 -0.49 -13.90
C LEU A 835 22.01 -0.75 -13.05
N TYR A 836 22.07 -0.54 -11.74
CA TYR A 836 20.89 -0.57 -10.88
C TYR A 836 19.80 0.39 -11.40
N PHE A 837 20.14 1.64 -11.74
CA PHE A 837 19.16 2.58 -12.30
C PHE A 837 18.58 2.12 -13.63
N GLU A 838 19.37 1.48 -14.48
CA GLU A 838 18.88 0.93 -15.76
C GLU A 838 17.89 -0.22 -15.52
N LEU A 839 18.25 -1.17 -14.66
CA LEU A 839 17.42 -2.31 -14.28
C LEU A 839 16.14 -1.87 -13.56
N ARG A 840 16.21 -0.82 -12.74
CA ARG A 840 15.06 -0.28 -11.99
C ARG A 840 13.92 0.17 -12.90
N LYS A 841 14.21 0.65 -14.13
CA LYS A 841 13.18 1.14 -15.06
C LYS A 841 12.09 0.11 -15.37
N SER A 842 12.40 -1.18 -15.32
CA SER A 842 11.42 -2.26 -15.51
C SER A 842 10.95 -2.89 -14.20
N GLN A 843 11.48 -2.45 -13.06
CA GLN A 843 11.27 -3.04 -11.73
C GLN A 843 10.77 -2.00 -10.69
N GLU A 844 10.34 -0.82 -11.12
CA GLU A 844 10.06 0.33 -10.26
C GLU A 844 9.02 0.06 -9.17
N ARG A 845 8.05 -0.83 -9.42
CA ARG A 845 7.02 -1.22 -8.44
C ARG A 845 7.31 -2.56 -7.74
N ASN A 846 8.48 -3.16 -7.95
CA ASN A 846 8.81 -4.47 -7.41
C ASN A 846 9.61 -4.34 -6.10
N PRO A 847 8.99 -4.52 -4.92
CA PRO A 847 9.69 -4.42 -3.63
C PRO A 847 10.85 -5.43 -3.51
N SER A 848 10.74 -6.59 -4.15
CA SER A 848 11.80 -7.62 -4.14
C SER A 848 13.08 -7.17 -4.84
N PHE A 849 12.96 -6.36 -5.89
CA PHE A 849 14.10 -5.83 -6.61
C PHE A 849 14.93 -4.90 -5.70
N TYR A 850 14.27 -3.96 -5.02
CA TYR A 850 14.94 -3.08 -4.06
C TYR A 850 15.54 -3.85 -2.89
N PHE A 851 14.80 -4.82 -2.34
CA PHE A 851 15.30 -5.70 -1.28
C PHE A 851 16.60 -6.40 -1.70
N ASP A 852 16.61 -7.01 -2.88
CA ASP A 852 17.75 -7.77 -3.39
C ASP A 852 18.96 -6.91 -3.69
N VAL A 853 18.76 -5.81 -4.41
CA VAL A 853 19.85 -4.92 -4.81
C VAL A 853 20.45 -4.26 -3.56
N ALA A 854 19.63 -3.90 -2.58
CA ALA A 854 20.11 -3.38 -1.31
C ALA A 854 20.96 -4.40 -0.55
N HIS A 855 20.51 -5.66 -0.44
CA HIS A 855 21.32 -6.74 0.15
C HIS A 855 22.61 -7.01 -0.63
N PHE A 856 22.59 -6.90 -1.95
CA PHE A 856 23.78 -7.02 -2.79
C PHE A 856 24.82 -5.95 -2.43
N PHE A 857 24.42 -4.68 -2.32
CA PHE A 857 25.34 -3.60 -1.90
C PHE A 857 25.78 -3.76 -0.44
N TYR A 858 24.88 -4.16 0.46
CA TYR A 858 25.18 -4.38 1.87
C TYR A 858 26.25 -5.47 2.06
N ASN A 859 26.09 -6.61 1.37
CA ASN A 859 27.03 -7.73 1.43
C ASN A 859 28.40 -7.41 0.83
N GLN A 860 28.50 -6.39 -0.03
CA GLN A 860 29.77 -5.85 -0.51
C GLN A 860 30.41 -4.82 0.44
N GLY A 861 29.72 -4.42 1.51
CA GLY A 861 30.15 -3.41 2.46
C GLY A 861 29.75 -1.97 2.11
N ASP A 862 28.98 -1.74 1.03
CA ASP A 862 28.48 -0.41 0.67
C ASP A 862 27.14 -0.13 1.38
N VAL A 863 27.21 0.05 2.70
CA VAL A 863 26.05 0.24 3.58
C VAL A 863 25.26 1.50 3.19
N LYS A 864 25.94 2.57 2.77
CA LYS A 864 25.27 3.82 2.36
C LYS A 864 24.35 3.60 1.17
N LYS A 865 24.84 2.95 0.11
CA LYS A 865 23.98 2.62 -1.06
C LYS A 865 22.91 1.61 -0.70
N ALA A 866 23.22 0.62 0.14
CA ALA A 866 22.24 -0.37 0.58
C ALA A 866 21.05 0.29 1.30
N LEU A 867 21.31 1.19 2.25
CA LEU A 867 20.28 1.93 2.97
C LEU A 867 19.47 2.84 2.04
N GLN A 868 20.14 3.52 1.11
CA GLN A 868 19.45 4.33 0.11
C GLN A 868 18.55 3.46 -0.79
N VAL A 869 19.03 2.32 -1.28
CA VAL A 869 18.22 1.43 -2.16
C VAL A 869 17.05 0.81 -1.40
N ILE A 870 17.26 0.29 -0.18
CA ILE A 870 16.18 -0.33 0.60
C ILE A 870 15.10 0.70 0.96
N SER A 871 15.49 1.95 1.23
CA SER A 871 14.56 3.01 1.60
C SER A 871 13.49 3.31 0.54
N ASN A 872 13.73 2.97 -0.74
CA ASN A 872 12.72 3.08 -1.79
C ASN A 872 11.46 2.26 -1.48
N ILE A 873 11.55 1.17 -0.70
CA ILE A 873 10.39 0.37 -0.30
C ILE A 873 9.37 1.23 0.48
N ALA A 874 9.82 2.25 1.22
CA ALA A 874 8.94 3.15 1.96
C ALA A 874 8.09 4.04 1.03
N ASP A 875 8.54 4.24 -0.21
CA ASP A 875 7.86 5.07 -1.21
C ASP A 875 6.96 4.24 -2.16
N LEU A 876 7.04 2.89 -2.14
CA LEU A 876 6.24 2.02 -3.01
C LEU A 876 4.75 1.97 -2.63
N GLY A 877 4.43 2.21 -1.36
CA GLY A 877 3.07 2.23 -0.86
C GLY A 877 3.00 2.99 0.45
N LEU A 878 2.34 4.15 0.42
CA LEU A 878 2.17 4.98 1.61
C LEU A 878 1.25 4.27 2.61
N GLU A 879 1.65 4.30 3.88
CA GLU A 879 0.99 3.58 4.98
C GLU A 879 0.89 2.04 4.79
N ASN A 880 1.73 1.47 3.94
CA ASN A 880 1.78 0.02 3.73
C ASN A 880 2.57 -0.66 4.85
N HIS A 881 1.85 -1.12 5.89
CA HIS A 881 2.44 -1.79 7.05
C HIS A 881 3.22 -3.07 6.68
N GLN A 882 2.86 -3.80 5.63
CA GLN A 882 3.55 -5.03 5.20
C GLN A 882 4.95 -4.73 4.62
N LEU A 883 5.05 -3.64 3.83
CA LEU A 883 6.32 -3.14 3.32
C LEU A 883 7.16 -2.51 4.44
N TYR A 884 6.55 -1.74 5.34
CA TYR A 884 7.24 -1.19 6.51
C TYR A 884 7.75 -2.30 7.46
N LYS A 885 7.03 -3.43 7.61
CA LYS A 885 7.54 -4.59 8.37
C LYS A 885 8.80 -5.17 7.71
N THR A 886 8.81 -5.31 6.38
CA THR A 886 10.01 -5.72 5.63
C THR A 886 11.19 -4.78 5.87
N LEU A 887 10.95 -3.46 5.86
CA LEU A 887 11.95 -2.45 6.21
C LEU A 887 12.43 -2.61 7.65
N THR A 888 11.51 -2.69 8.60
CA THR A 888 11.82 -2.83 10.05
C THR A 888 12.73 -4.03 10.30
N TYR A 889 12.38 -5.20 9.74
CA TYR A 889 13.17 -6.42 9.90
C TYR A 889 14.58 -6.29 9.31
N THR A 890 14.68 -5.73 8.11
CA THR A 890 15.96 -5.51 7.43
C THR A 890 16.84 -4.51 8.19
N LEU A 891 16.28 -3.38 8.62
CA LEU A 891 16.99 -2.32 9.33
C LEU A 891 17.45 -2.80 10.73
N ARG A 892 16.63 -3.58 11.43
CA ARG A 892 17.03 -4.23 12.70
C ARG A 892 18.22 -5.16 12.49
N GLN A 893 18.19 -6.01 11.46
CA GLN A 893 19.32 -6.88 11.12
C GLN A 893 20.59 -6.09 10.79
N TRP A 894 20.46 -4.98 10.05
CA TRP A 894 21.58 -4.12 9.66
C TRP A 894 22.02 -3.14 10.75
N GLN A 895 21.38 -3.19 11.93
CA GLN A 895 21.66 -2.35 13.09
C GLN A 895 21.45 -0.84 12.83
N ASP A 896 20.60 -0.47 11.87
CA ASP A 896 20.12 0.90 11.70
C ASP A 896 18.92 1.14 12.62
N PHE A 897 19.20 1.28 13.92
CA PHE A 897 18.19 1.26 14.96
C PHE A 897 17.27 2.48 14.96
N ASP A 898 17.73 3.64 14.49
CA ASP A 898 16.91 4.84 14.45
C ASP A 898 15.80 4.71 13.40
N ASP A 899 16.14 4.22 12.20
CA ASP A 899 15.16 4.03 11.12
C ASP A 899 14.31 2.78 11.35
N ALA A 900 14.85 1.72 11.97
CA ALA A 900 14.07 0.60 12.48
C ALA A 900 13.03 1.05 13.51
N LEU A 901 13.41 1.92 14.45
CA LEU A 901 12.49 2.46 15.46
C LEU A 901 11.41 3.34 14.83
N PHE A 902 11.77 4.16 13.84
CA PHE A 902 10.80 4.98 13.12
C PHE A 902 9.79 4.12 12.36
N THR A 903 10.26 3.15 11.58
CA THR A 903 9.39 2.26 10.79
C THR A 903 8.49 1.42 11.68
N ALA A 904 9.03 0.84 12.76
CA ALA A 904 8.25 0.10 13.75
C ALA A 904 7.19 0.97 14.47
N LYS A 905 7.53 2.22 14.78
CA LYS A 905 6.57 3.19 15.35
C LYS A 905 5.40 3.45 14.40
N GLN A 906 5.66 3.63 13.10
CA GLN A 906 4.59 3.85 12.12
C GLN A 906 3.66 2.63 12.03
N ILE A 907 4.22 1.42 11.98
CA ILE A 907 3.43 0.18 11.97
C ILE A 907 2.57 0.07 13.24
N ALA A 908 3.16 0.28 14.42
CA ALA A 908 2.44 0.24 15.69
C ALA A 908 1.34 1.32 15.80
N LYS A 909 1.50 2.44 15.09
CA LYS A 909 0.46 3.47 14.97
C LYS A 909 -0.67 3.03 14.04
N TRP A 910 -0.35 2.47 12.88
CA TRP A 910 -1.35 1.99 11.90
C TRP A 910 -2.07 0.72 12.35
N ARG A 911 -1.41 -0.14 13.13
CA ARG A 911 -1.87 -1.45 13.57
C ARG A 911 -1.77 -1.60 15.09
N ALA A 912 -2.29 -0.62 15.83
CA ALA A 912 -2.25 -0.60 17.29
C ALA A 912 -3.05 -1.73 17.96
N HIS A 913 -3.97 -2.36 17.21
CA HIS A 913 -4.75 -3.53 17.63
C HIS A 913 -4.02 -4.86 17.41
N GLU A 914 -2.80 -4.85 16.85
CA GLU A 914 -2.01 -6.06 16.63
C GLU A 914 -0.92 -6.20 17.70
N PRO A 915 -0.98 -7.24 18.55
CA PRO A 915 0.05 -7.47 19.56
C PRO A 915 1.45 -7.58 18.96
N GLN A 916 1.59 -8.23 17.80
CA GLN A 916 2.89 -8.39 17.14
C GLN A 916 3.48 -7.06 16.65
N SER A 917 2.66 -6.14 16.14
CA SER A 917 3.15 -4.83 15.69
C SER A 917 3.65 -3.98 16.86
N LEU A 918 3.04 -4.12 18.03
CA LEU A 918 3.53 -3.52 19.28
C LEU A 918 4.80 -4.22 19.79
N ARG A 919 4.88 -5.55 19.68
CA ARG A 919 6.10 -6.33 19.97
C ARG A 919 7.27 -5.87 19.08
N ASP A 920 7.08 -5.76 17.78
CA ASP A 920 8.10 -5.28 16.83
C ASP A 920 8.63 -3.89 17.24
N TYR A 921 7.73 -3.00 17.67
CA TYR A 921 8.10 -1.68 18.18
C TYR A 921 8.87 -1.73 19.51
N ALA A 922 8.48 -2.61 20.42
CA ALA A 922 9.21 -2.83 21.65
C ALA A 922 10.63 -3.34 21.40
N LEU A 923 10.79 -4.29 20.48
CA LEU A 923 12.11 -4.84 20.13
C LEU A 923 12.98 -3.80 19.42
N ALA A 924 12.41 -2.92 18.60
CA ALA A 924 13.14 -1.78 18.04
C ALA A 924 13.60 -0.79 19.13
N PHE A 925 12.81 -0.58 20.19
CA PHE A 925 13.27 0.19 21.36
C PHE A 925 14.42 -0.49 22.09
N GLU A 926 14.34 -1.80 22.28
CA GLU A 926 15.40 -2.59 22.91
C GLU A 926 16.70 -2.50 22.12
N ASP A 927 16.62 -2.69 20.79
CA ASP A 927 17.74 -2.56 19.87
C ASP A 927 18.39 -1.18 19.93
N ALA A 928 17.59 -0.12 20.11
CA ALA A 928 18.03 1.25 20.33
C ALA A 928 18.48 1.55 21.79
N GLY A 929 18.60 0.54 22.66
CA GLY A 929 19.04 0.69 24.06
C GLY A 929 18.03 1.34 25.00
N LYS A 930 16.76 1.46 24.60
CA LYS A 930 15.67 2.11 25.36
C LYS A 930 14.83 1.08 26.13
N TYR A 931 15.46 0.35 27.05
CA TYR A 931 14.88 -0.84 27.69
C TYR A 931 13.58 -0.62 28.46
N GLN A 932 13.42 0.49 29.18
CA GLN A 932 12.14 0.75 29.88
C GLN A 932 10.99 0.95 28.89
N LYS A 933 11.23 1.69 27.79
CA LYS A 933 10.21 1.88 26.75
C LYS A 933 9.87 0.59 26.04
N ALA A 934 10.87 -0.29 25.82
CA ALA A 934 10.65 -1.62 25.30
C ALA A 934 9.74 -2.43 26.24
N PHE A 935 10.04 -2.43 27.55
CA PHE A 935 9.21 -3.11 28.55
C PHE A 935 7.76 -2.60 28.56
N ASP A 936 7.57 -1.27 28.65
CA ASP A 936 6.25 -0.65 28.67
C ASP A 936 5.43 -1.03 27.42
N GLN A 937 6.10 -1.11 26.26
CA GLN A 937 5.48 -1.44 24.99
C GLN A 937 5.15 -2.94 24.85
N LEU A 938 5.92 -3.85 25.47
CA LEU A 938 5.58 -5.27 25.59
C LEU A 938 4.38 -5.48 26.51
N VAL A 939 4.30 -4.76 27.64
CA VAL A 939 3.13 -4.80 28.53
C VAL A 939 1.89 -4.32 27.79
N LYS A 940 2.00 -3.22 27.04
CA LYS A 940 0.92 -2.72 26.19
C LYS A 940 0.50 -3.75 25.13
N ALA A 941 1.44 -4.54 24.58
CA ALA A 941 1.14 -5.61 23.64
C ALA A 941 0.32 -6.75 24.29
N LEU A 942 0.61 -7.11 25.55
CA LEU A 942 -0.20 -8.07 26.31
C LEU A 942 -1.61 -7.54 26.62
N GLU A 943 -1.77 -6.24 26.80
CA GLU A 943 -3.06 -5.62 27.13
C GLU A 943 -4.01 -5.49 25.92
N VAL A 944 -3.53 -5.75 24.70
CA VAL A 944 -4.37 -5.70 23.49
C VAL A 944 -5.47 -6.74 23.57
N ASN A 945 -6.72 -6.29 23.46
CA ASN A 945 -7.88 -7.16 23.39
C ASN A 945 -8.21 -7.45 21.92
N TYR A 946 -8.09 -8.71 21.52
CA TYR A 946 -8.44 -9.21 20.17
C TYR A 946 -9.54 -10.29 20.22
N TYR A 947 -10.38 -10.30 21.27
CA TYR A 947 -11.54 -11.20 21.38
C TYR A 947 -12.62 -10.89 20.33
N GLY A 948 -13.41 -11.91 19.96
CA GLY A 948 -14.38 -11.84 18.86
C GLY A 948 -13.89 -12.66 17.66
N GLU A 949 -14.10 -12.16 16.44
CA GLU A 949 -13.69 -12.87 15.21
C GLU A 949 -12.18 -12.79 14.90
N MET A 950 -11.42 -11.97 15.65
CA MET A 950 -9.95 -12.01 15.68
C MET A 950 -9.41 -13.06 16.67
N SER A 951 -10.30 -13.73 17.42
CA SER A 951 -9.93 -14.85 18.29
C SER A 951 -9.41 -16.00 17.43
N GLY A 952 -8.13 -16.32 17.60
CA GLY A 952 -7.43 -17.33 16.80
C GLY A 952 -6.37 -16.77 15.84
N GLN A 953 -6.41 -15.48 15.48
CA GLN A 953 -5.37 -14.85 14.64
C GLN A 953 -4.10 -14.51 15.44
N TYR A 954 -4.29 -14.07 16.70
CA TYR A 954 -3.17 -13.64 17.56
C TYR A 954 -3.09 -14.44 18.87
N GLU A 955 -4.01 -15.40 19.08
CA GLU A 955 -4.04 -16.22 20.28
C GLU A 955 -2.82 -17.14 20.35
N GLY A 956 -1.96 -16.94 21.36
CA GLY A 956 -0.69 -17.65 21.50
C GLY A 956 0.53 -16.73 21.49
N VAL A 957 0.37 -15.50 21.02
CA VAL A 957 1.46 -14.51 20.98
C VAL A 957 1.94 -14.13 22.39
N GLU A 958 1.08 -14.33 23.40
CA GLU A 958 1.40 -14.11 24.80
C GLU A 958 2.56 -14.97 25.28
N ASP A 959 2.66 -16.23 24.84
CA ASP A 959 3.80 -17.12 25.15
C ASP A 959 5.13 -16.42 24.77
N ILE A 960 5.15 -15.81 23.59
CA ILE A 960 6.32 -15.16 23.00
C ILE A 960 6.62 -13.83 23.73
N ILE A 961 5.61 -13.00 23.95
CA ILE A 961 5.77 -11.69 24.62
C ILE A 961 6.20 -11.89 26.09
N LEU A 962 5.66 -12.87 26.80
CA LEU A 962 6.06 -13.21 28.17
C LEU A 962 7.54 -13.61 28.23
N MET A 963 8.02 -14.38 27.26
CA MET A 963 9.43 -14.75 27.16
C MET A 963 10.32 -13.57 26.75
N ASP A 964 9.82 -12.60 25.99
CA ASP A 964 10.53 -11.34 25.71
C ASP A 964 10.69 -10.48 26.97
N ILE A 965 9.60 -10.30 27.73
CA ILE A 965 9.62 -9.62 29.04
C ILE A 965 10.60 -10.32 29.99
N ASN A 966 10.55 -11.65 30.04
CA ASN A 966 11.42 -12.44 30.88
C ASN A 966 12.90 -12.21 30.60
N ARG A 967 13.28 -12.29 29.32
CA ARG A 967 14.65 -12.07 28.88
C ARG A 967 15.08 -10.64 29.19
N LEU A 968 14.28 -9.65 28.81
CA LEU A 968 14.60 -8.23 28.98
C LEU A 968 14.90 -7.89 30.45
N MET A 969 14.07 -8.35 31.39
CA MET A 969 14.31 -8.12 32.83
C MET A 969 15.43 -8.98 33.42
N THR A 970 15.76 -10.11 32.79
CA THR A 970 16.88 -10.95 33.22
C THR A 970 18.21 -10.28 32.86
N GLU A 971 18.28 -9.70 31.67
CA GLU A 971 19.47 -9.03 31.12
C GLU A 971 19.67 -7.61 31.68
N HIS A 972 18.58 -6.92 32.02
CA HIS A 972 18.61 -5.53 32.50
C HIS A 972 18.02 -5.38 33.91
N THR A 973 18.89 -5.20 34.90
CA THR A 973 18.48 -4.93 36.28
C THR A 973 18.01 -3.48 36.47
N GLY A 974 16.87 -3.27 37.12
CA GLY A 974 16.38 -1.92 37.47
C GLY A 974 15.26 -1.38 36.59
N LEU A 975 14.64 -2.21 35.74
CA LEU A 975 13.39 -1.85 35.05
C LEU A 975 12.24 -1.76 36.06
N ASP A 976 11.36 -0.78 35.88
CA ASP A 976 10.12 -0.64 36.66
C ASP A 976 9.05 -1.58 36.06
N PRO A 977 8.56 -2.59 36.80
CA PRO A 977 7.53 -3.49 36.30
C PRO A 977 6.13 -2.84 36.21
N GLY A 978 5.96 -1.62 36.73
CA GLY A 978 4.70 -0.89 36.67
C GLY A 978 3.55 -1.67 37.33
N LYS A 979 2.47 -1.91 36.57
CA LYS A 979 1.27 -2.64 37.04
C LYS A 979 1.31 -4.14 36.73
N LEU A 980 2.35 -4.66 36.08
CA LEU A 980 2.42 -6.07 35.73
C LEU A 980 2.61 -6.91 37.01
N ASP A 981 1.80 -7.95 37.18
CA ASP A 981 1.88 -8.83 38.35
C ASP A 981 3.28 -9.46 38.45
N LYS A 982 3.85 -9.45 39.67
CA LYS A 982 5.16 -10.03 39.98
C LYS A 982 5.29 -11.48 39.56
N LYS A 983 4.18 -12.24 39.48
CA LYS A 983 4.21 -13.64 39.03
C LYS A 983 4.79 -13.78 37.61
N TYR A 984 4.50 -12.85 36.70
CA TYR A 984 4.99 -12.87 35.32
C TYR A 984 6.48 -12.48 35.19
N LEU A 985 7.11 -12.05 36.30
CA LEU A 985 8.51 -11.61 36.32
C LEU A 985 9.50 -12.72 36.72
N GLN A 986 9.04 -13.97 36.83
CA GLN A 986 9.88 -15.12 37.21
C GLN A 986 10.90 -15.45 36.13
N LYS A 987 12.21 -15.39 36.44
CA LYS A 987 13.31 -15.66 35.50
C LYS A 987 13.23 -17.09 34.94
N MET A 988 13.20 -17.22 33.61
CA MET A 988 13.08 -18.49 32.88
C MET A 988 14.16 -18.57 31.78
N PRO A 989 15.45 -18.58 32.15
CA PRO A 989 16.53 -18.65 31.17
C PRO A 989 16.45 -19.95 30.36
N VAL A 990 16.77 -19.84 29.07
CA VAL A 990 16.87 -20.94 28.10
C VAL A 990 18.19 -20.84 27.35
N ASP A 991 18.76 -22.00 26.99
CA ASP A 991 20.02 -22.08 26.27
C ASP A 991 19.89 -21.61 24.82
N ILE A 992 18.82 -22.02 24.13
CA ILE A 992 18.50 -21.60 22.76
C ILE A 992 17.02 -21.20 22.66
N ARG A 993 16.75 -20.06 22.04
CA ARG A 993 15.42 -19.60 21.64
C ARG A 993 15.45 -19.12 20.20
N VAL A 994 14.51 -19.60 19.39
CA VAL A 994 14.35 -19.22 17.98
C VAL A 994 12.95 -18.67 17.80
N ILE A 995 12.80 -17.49 17.21
CA ILE A 995 11.51 -16.91 16.83
C ILE A 995 11.51 -16.64 15.34
N MET A 996 10.46 -17.03 14.63
CA MET A 996 10.26 -16.72 13.21
C MET A 996 9.09 -15.74 13.07
N ASN A 997 9.35 -14.56 12.52
CA ASN A 997 8.35 -13.50 12.29
C ASN A 997 8.15 -13.31 10.77
N TRP A 998 6.98 -12.84 10.33
CA TRP A 998 6.74 -12.53 8.91
C TRP A 998 5.89 -11.27 8.70
N ASN A 999 5.92 -10.75 7.46
CA ASN A 999 5.33 -9.45 7.11
C ASN A 999 3.96 -9.49 6.41
N LEU A 1000 3.48 -10.66 5.94
CA LEU A 1000 2.18 -10.82 5.24
C LEU A 1000 1.13 -11.50 6.16
N MET A 1001 -0.17 -11.20 6.00
CA MET A 1001 -1.23 -11.80 6.83
C MET A 1001 -1.81 -13.09 6.24
N ASP A 1002 -1.81 -13.19 4.90
CA ASP A 1002 -2.45 -14.27 4.15
C ASP A 1002 -1.41 -15.32 3.70
N VAL A 1003 -0.47 -15.64 4.58
CA VAL A 1003 0.56 -16.66 4.35
C VAL A 1003 0.55 -17.68 5.47
N ASP A 1004 0.74 -18.93 5.10
CA ASP A 1004 0.82 -20.07 6.01
C ASP A 1004 2.29 -20.52 6.09
N LEU A 1005 2.91 -20.28 7.25
CA LEU A 1005 4.35 -20.41 7.47
C LEU A 1005 4.65 -21.19 8.74
N ASP A 1006 5.25 -22.36 8.55
CA ASP A 1006 5.63 -23.23 9.67
C ASP A 1006 7.12 -23.13 9.95
N LEU A 1007 7.49 -22.95 11.22
CA LEU A 1007 8.84 -23.08 11.74
C LEU A 1007 9.13 -24.55 12.06
N HIS A 1008 10.24 -25.04 11.52
CA HIS A 1008 10.74 -26.39 11.78
C HIS A 1008 12.14 -26.32 12.35
N ILE A 1009 12.40 -27.05 13.44
CA ILE A 1009 13.71 -27.12 14.08
C ILE A 1009 14.16 -28.58 14.15
N ILE A 1010 15.25 -28.93 13.47
CA ILE A 1010 15.88 -30.24 13.60
C ILE A 1010 16.99 -30.14 14.64
N GLU A 1011 16.88 -30.91 15.71
CA GLU A 1011 17.83 -30.97 16.82
C GLU A 1011 19.05 -31.87 16.49
N PRO A 1012 20.17 -31.75 17.24
CA PRO A 1012 21.31 -32.65 17.12
C PRO A 1012 21.00 -34.13 17.35
N THR A 1013 19.89 -34.42 18.03
CA THR A 1013 19.36 -35.77 18.26
C THR A 1013 18.82 -36.41 16.98
N GLY A 1014 18.55 -35.61 15.94
CA GLY A 1014 17.84 -36.01 14.72
C GLY A 1014 16.32 -35.87 14.83
N GLU A 1015 15.80 -35.47 15.99
CA GLU A 1015 14.38 -35.19 16.20
C GLU A 1015 13.99 -33.81 15.62
N GLU A 1016 12.81 -33.72 15.03
CA GLU A 1016 12.28 -32.50 14.42
C GLU A 1016 11.11 -31.94 15.23
N CYS A 1017 11.21 -30.67 15.64
CA CYS A 1017 10.22 -29.94 16.43
C CYS A 1017 9.48 -28.91 15.56
N TYR A 1018 8.15 -28.96 15.56
CA TYR A 1018 7.26 -28.14 14.73
C TYR A 1018 5.82 -28.17 15.28
N TYR A 1019 4.86 -27.50 14.64
CA TYR A 1019 3.50 -27.30 15.17
C TYR A 1019 2.75 -28.58 15.58
N SER A 1020 2.99 -29.72 14.92
CA SER A 1020 2.35 -31.00 15.28
C SER A 1020 3.19 -31.87 16.22
N HIS A 1021 4.48 -31.53 16.39
CA HIS A 1021 5.40 -32.16 17.34
C HIS A 1021 6.02 -31.09 18.26
N THR A 1022 5.23 -30.63 19.23
CA THR A 1022 5.50 -29.40 20.00
C THR A 1022 6.47 -29.59 21.18
N THR A 1023 6.93 -30.82 21.43
CA THR A 1023 7.88 -31.15 22.50
C THR A 1023 8.81 -32.27 22.06
N THR A 1024 10.11 -32.19 22.41
CA THR A 1024 11.13 -33.18 22.04
C THR A 1024 11.67 -33.97 23.22
N GLU A 1025 12.39 -35.07 22.95
CA GLU A 1025 13.12 -35.85 23.96
C GLU A 1025 14.18 -35.00 24.69
N ALA A 1026 14.75 -34.00 23.99
CA ALA A 1026 15.68 -33.05 24.60
C ALA A 1026 14.99 -32.01 25.49
N GLY A 1027 13.65 -32.01 25.53
CA GLY A 1027 12.85 -31.14 26.37
C GLY A 1027 12.54 -29.79 25.75
N ALA A 1028 12.58 -29.66 24.43
CA ALA A 1028 12.14 -28.43 23.77
C ALA A 1028 10.64 -28.20 23.94
N LYS A 1029 10.23 -26.94 23.75
CA LYS A 1029 8.83 -26.51 23.67
C LYS A 1029 8.65 -25.62 22.45
N PHE A 1030 7.59 -25.90 21.71
CA PHE A 1030 7.11 -25.10 20.59
C PHE A 1030 5.93 -24.21 21.01
N SER A 1031 5.71 -23.10 20.30
CA SER A 1031 4.54 -22.24 20.46
C SER A 1031 3.28 -22.88 19.89
N LYS A 1032 2.15 -22.18 20.00
CA LYS A 1032 0.97 -22.51 19.21
C LYS A 1032 1.24 -22.19 17.73
N ASP A 1033 0.57 -22.94 16.87
CA ASP A 1033 0.52 -22.78 15.42
C ASP A 1033 -0.30 -21.54 15.02
N PHE A 1034 0.19 -20.77 14.04
CA PHE A 1034 -0.47 -19.57 13.52
C PHE A 1034 -0.86 -19.76 12.05
N THR A 1035 -2.09 -20.24 11.83
CA THR A 1035 -2.63 -20.54 10.49
C THR A 1035 -3.32 -19.36 9.79
N GLN A 1036 -3.53 -18.24 10.49
CA GLN A 1036 -4.15 -17.02 9.96
C GLN A 1036 -3.55 -15.77 10.62
N GLY A 1037 -3.29 -14.73 9.84
CA GLY A 1037 -2.79 -13.44 10.34
C GLY A 1037 -1.26 -13.37 10.40
N TYR A 1038 -0.76 -12.45 11.22
CA TYR A 1038 0.68 -12.38 11.49
C TYR A 1038 1.03 -13.33 12.63
N GLY A 1039 1.88 -14.30 12.35
CA GLY A 1039 2.54 -15.04 13.42
C GLY A 1039 3.85 -14.39 13.81
N PRO A 1040 4.24 -14.65 15.05
CA PRO A 1040 5.51 -15.29 15.23
C PRO A 1040 5.33 -16.71 15.75
N GLU A 1041 6.20 -17.61 15.29
CA GLU A 1041 6.36 -18.94 15.90
C GLU A 1041 7.64 -19.00 16.70
N GLN A 1042 7.64 -19.79 17.78
CA GLN A 1042 8.75 -19.86 18.73
C GLN A 1042 9.12 -21.30 19.08
N TYR A 1043 10.43 -21.55 19.09
CA TYR A 1043 11.07 -22.72 19.68
C TYR A 1043 11.91 -22.33 20.90
N LEU A 1044 11.79 -23.08 21.99
CA LEU A 1044 12.54 -22.93 23.23
C LEU A 1044 13.19 -24.25 23.63
N ILE A 1045 14.44 -24.21 24.06
CA ILE A 1045 15.08 -25.35 24.74
C ILE A 1045 15.88 -24.87 25.95
N ARG A 1046 15.53 -25.40 27.13
CA ARG A 1046 16.17 -25.01 28.39
C ARG A 1046 17.60 -25.54 28.48
N ASN A 1047 17.81 -26.82 28.19
CA ASN A 1047 19.10 -27.50 28.27
C ASN A 1047 19.49 -28.00 26.87
N ALA A 1048 20.18 -27.17 26.09
CA ALA A 1048 20.48 -27.49 24.70
C ALA A 1048 21.52 -28.62 24.61
N VAL A 1049 21.23 -29.62 23.77
CA VAL A 1049 22.14 -30.69 23.37
C VAL A 1049 23.26 -30.11 22.51
N LYS A 1050 24.51 -30.54 22.75
CA LYS A 1050 25.66 -30.13 21.92
C LYS A 1050 25.51 -30.64 20.50
N GLY A 1051 25.76 -29.77 19.53
CA GLY A 1051 25.73 -30.14 18.11
C GLY A 1051 25.02 -29.11 17.25
N LYS A 1052 24.55 -29.57 16.09
CA LYS A 1052 23.96 -28.75 15.03
C LYS A 1052 22.44 -28.71 15.15
N TYR A 1053 21.86 -27.52 15.25
CA TYR A 1053 20.43 -27.28 15.07
C TYR A 1053 20.19 -26.67 13.71
N LEU A 1054 19.24 -27.22 12.95
CA LEU A 1054 18.83 -26.70 11.64
C LEU A 1054 17.47 -26.01 11.77
N ILE A 1055 17.42 -24.75 11.37
CA ILE A 1055 16.17 -23.98 11.32
C ILE A 1055 15.66 -24.04 9.89
N LYS A 1056 14.44 -24.51 9.69
CA LYS A 1056 13.76 -24.67 8.41
C LYS A 1056 12.39 -24.00 8.43
N THR A 1057 11.83 -23.80 7.26
CA THR A 1057 10.42 -23.41 7.12
C THR A 1057 9.74 -24.16 5.99
N ASN A 1058 8.47 -24.45 6.18
CA ASN A 1058 7.58 -24.86 5.10
C ASN A 1058 6.71 -23.67 4.71
N TYR A 1059 6.62 -23.46 3.40
CA TYR A 1059 5.86 -22.37 2.81
C TYR A 1059 4.78 -22.96 1.92
N PHE A 1060 3.51 -22.82 2.32
CA PHE A 1060 2.37 -23.38 1.58
C PHE A 1060 1.80 -22.42 0.52
N GLY A 1061 2.62 -21.49 0.03
CA GLY A 1061 2.33 -20.61 -1.09
C GLY A 1061 1.40 -19.43 -0.76
N GLU A 1062 1.49 -18.39 -1.58
CA GLU A 1062 0.52 -17.28 -1.62
C GLU A 1062 -0.72 -17.76 -2.41
N ARG A 1063 -1.92 -17.57 -1.85
CA ARG A 1063 -3.18 -17.86 -2.58
C ARG A 1063 -3.47 -16.84 -3.70
N GLU A 1064 -2.87 -15.65 -3.64
CA GLU A 1064 -3.00 -14.57 -4.63
C GLU A 1064 -1.68 -13.78 -4.77
N LEU A 1065 -1.35 -13.34 -5.98
CA LEU A 1065 -0.20 -12.44 -6.24
C LEU A 1065 -0.46 -11.07 -5.59
N THR A 1066 0.37 -10.69 -4.60
CA THR A 1066 0.21 -9.40 -3.90
C THR A 1066 1.11 -8.30 -4.46
N GLU A 1067 0.67 -7.05 -4.40
CA GLU A 1067 1.49 -5.87 -4.73
C GLU A 1067 2.67 -5.67 -3.74
N ASN A 1068 2.72 -6.45 -2.66
CA ASN A 1068 3.72 -6.37 -1.59
C ASN A 1068 4.95 -7.25 -1.85
N GLY A 1069 4.92 -8.05 -2.92
CA GLY A 1069 5.95 -9.04 -3.21
C GLY A 1069 5.87 -10.26 -2.27
N PRO A 1070 6.87 -11.15 -2.31
CA PRO A 1070 6.86 -12.38 -1.55
C PRO A 1070 6.99 -12.13 -0.05
N ALA A 1071 6.52 -13.08 0.76
CA ALA A 1071 6.69 -13.05 2.21
C ALA A 1071 8.15 -12.83 2.63
N THR A 1072 8.39 -11.83 3.47
CA THR A 1072 9.64 -11.57 4.18
C THR A 1072 9.56 -12.14 5.59
N VAL A 1073 10.45 -13.06 5.91
CA VAL A 1073 10.63 -13.68 7.23
C VAL A 1073 11.85 -13.09 7.94
N MET A 1074 11.73 -12.86 9.24
CA MET A 1074 12.84 -12.56 10.15
C MET A 1074 12.96 -13.63 11.23
N VAL A 1075 14.08 -14.33 11.24
CA VAL A 1075 14.46 -15.30 12.28
C VAL A 1075 15.31 -14.60 13.34
N GLU A 1076 14.84 -14.62 14.58
CA GLU A 1076 15.53 -14.13 15.77
C GLU A 1076 16.11 -15.32 16.55
N ILE A 1077 17.43 -15.39 16.68
CA ILE A 1077 18.12 -16.48 17.37
C ILE A 1077 18.80 -15.93 18.61
N TYR A 1078 18.40 -16.44 19.78
CA TYR A 1078 19.00 -16.14 21.07
C TYR A 1078 19.73 -17.37 21.58
N THR A 1079 20.99 -17.19 21.98
CA THR A 1079 21.80 -18.26 22.59
C THR A 1079 22.42 -17.79 23.90
N THR A 1080 22.20 -18.51 24.99
CA THR A 1080 22.61 -18.09 26.35
C THR A 1080 23.74 -18.98 26.87
N LYS A 1081 24.99 -18.53 26.76
CA LYS A 1081 26.16 -19.28 27.27
C LYS A 1081 26.70 -18.64 28.55
N ALA A 1082 26.81 -19.43 29.62
CA ALA A 1082 27.32 -18.98 30.93
C ALA A 1082 26.62 -17.70 31.46
N GLY A 1083 25.30 -17.60 31.27
CA GLY A 1083 24.49 -16.47 31.71
C GLY A 1083 24.57 -15.22 30.83
N LYS A 1084 25.26 -15.28 29.69
CA LYS A 1084 25.27 -14.20 28.68
C LYS A 1084 24.51 -14.63 27.43
N THR A 1085 23.51 -13.84 27.06
CA THR A 1085 22.73 -14.05 25.83
C THR A 1085 23.37 -13.31 24.67
N THR A 1086 23.47 -13.97 23.52
CA THR A 1086 23.79 -13.33 22.23
C THR A 1086 22.61 -13.46 21.30
N LYS A 1087 22.34 -12.40 20.52
CA LYS A 1087 21.24 -12.31 19.57
C LYS A 1087 21.78 -12.25 18.15
N VAL A 1088 21.21 -13.05 17.25
CA VAL A 1088 21.46 -13.03 15.80
C VAL A 1088 20.13 -12.86 15.08
N LEU A 1089 20.06 -11.93 14.14
CA LEU A 1089 18.90 -11.67 13.31
C LEU A 1089 19.20 -12.07 11.86
N LYS A 1090 18.26 -12.74 11.21
CA LYS A 1090 18.36 -13.08 9.78
C LYS A 1090 17.04 -12.86 9.06
N THR A 1091 17.05 -12.00 8.05
CA THR A 1091 15.89 -11.63 7.24
C THR A 1091 16.01 -12.26 5.86
N ILE A 1092 14.93 -12.89 5.39
CA ILE A 1092 14.89 -13.65 4.13
C ILE A 1092 13.54 -13.44 3.46
N GLN A 1093 13.50 -13.33 2.14
CA GLN A 1093 12.23 -13.38 1.39
C GLN A 1093 11.98 -14.79 0.87
N LEU A 1094 10.81 -15.37 1.12
CA LEU A 1094 10.50 -16.78 0.89
C LEU A 1094 10.22 -17.14 -0.56
N GLY A 1095 9.95 -16.17 -1.44
CA GLY A 1095 10.06 -16.38 -2.90
C GLY A 1095 11.46 -16.81 -3.37
N LYS A 1096 12.42 -16.99 -2.43
CA LYS A 1096 13.80 -17.45 -2.62
C LYS A 1096 14.03 -18.88 -2.09
N ILE A 1097 13.06 -19.48 -1.39
CA ILE A 1097 13.24 -20.72 -0.64
C ILE A 1097 12.29 -21.80 -1.18
N LYS A 1098 12.85 -22.97 -1.53
CA LYS A 1098 12.02 -24.15 -1.82
C LYS A 1098 11.47 -24.70 -0.50
N GLU A 1099 10.31 -25.36 -0.54
CA GLU A 1099 9.79 -26.13 0.62
C GLU A 1099 10.95 -26.91 1.30
N ASN A 1100 11.08 -26.80 2.63
CA ASN A 1100 12.11 -27.46 3.45
C ASN A 1100 13.57 -26.95 3.38
N GLU A 1101 13.84 -25.73 2.88
CA GLU A 1101 15.21 -25.18 2.90
C GLU A 1101 15.66 -24.72 4.29
N VAL A 1102 16.97 -24.81 4.56
CA VAL A 1102 17.58 -24.40 5.84
C VAL A 1102 17.73 -22.88 5.88
N LEU A 1103 16.92 -22.22 6.71
CA LEU A 1103 16.97 -20.78 6.95
C LEU A 1103 18.23 -20.37 7.72
N ALA A 1104 18.61 -21.13 8.74
CA ALA A 1104 19.76 -20.83 9.58
C ALA A 1104 20.27 -22.08 10.30
N GLU A 1105 21.47 -21.99 10.85
CA GLU A 1105 22.16 -23.06 11.56
C GLU A 1105 22.70 -22.52 12.89
N ILE A 1106 22.52 -23.30 13.95
CA ILE A 1106 23.13 -23.03 15.26
C ILE A 1106 24.07 -24.18 15.60
N VAL A 1107 25.30 -23.86 15.98
CA VAL A 1107 26.27 -24.82 16.52
C VAL A 1107 26.42 -24.56 18.02
N TRP A 1108 25.88 -25.46 18.84
CA TRP A 1108 25.84 -25.32 20.30
C TRP A 1108 27.06 -25.89 21.02
#